data_AF-A0A1W9UGW8-F1
#
_entry.id   AF-A0A1W9UGW8-F1
#
_cell.length_a   1.000
_cell.length_b   1.000
_cell.length_c   1.000
_cell.angle_alpha   90.00
_cell.angle_beta   90.00
_cell.angle_gamma   90.00
#
_symmetry.space_group_name_H-M   'P 1'
#
loop_
_entity.id
_entity.type
_entity.pdbx_description
1 polymer ?
#
loop_
_entity_poly.entity_id
_entity_poly.type
_entity_poly.pdbx_seq_one_letter_code
_entity_poly.pdbx_strand_id
1 'polypeptide(L)'
;GEAVAYTSEEEGEPYCIETLQTGGCMGEMSLLTGLPAPVDVIATTPCKVLLISSDLFHRWTQSDPVALQHFSKSIARRSMLIEQARQEIANRLAEREADKDPYGLKLVTEEPQKILVLNLRAGSLKYRYFDTLDETNNVEGQVEWIGQPGTRQTHITAEKEYSFELGQTDHRAALRAALDRLVDPEIGVLENLQEITVVGHRVVHGGDKLSGPVIIDDQVLKDIRSFGHLAPLHNPMHALGIEWCREILPDVPHVAVFDTAFHQTMPPYAYRYALPEELYEKDGLRRYGFHGPSHHYVALMAATFLKKRFSRLKIITCHLGEGSSVCAIDHGRSIDTSMGLTPLEGLVMVTRSGDIDPAIVTYLMRKGLSADEIDHLLNRESGMKGLSGLSGDTREIPDAANAGNPKAMLAAEAFTYRLRKYIGAYYAILGGLDVLVFTGGIGENAAGVRAMAAQDLWGMGILIDAVKNRAVEDGVDGVVDISHPDSRVKVLVAHSDASRMIAREALRALDYEAAIKQTQATQIPIPIGVSAHHVHLSQPDVEQLFGEGHQLTPLAPLSQPGQFACEERVRLTGPRGSIERVRVLGPARSQSQIEISRTDGYQLGIHAPVRMSGDLKGTPAITLEGPAGQVELEYGAIYAQRHIHMTPLDAHRLGLQNGDVVRVRVEGKRELIFGDVAVRVSPKYKLEFHLDTDEANAAELDTGDIAYLDSIQKQGRQR
;
A
#
# COMPACT_ATOMS: atom_id res chain seq x y z
N GLY A 1 -8.53 10.02 39.87
CA GLY A 1 -7.54 9.79 38.81
C GLY A 1 -7.84 8.46 38.16
N GLU A 2 -7.11 8.13 37.11
CA GLU A 2 -7.26 6.91 36.33
C GLU A 2 -6.02 6.02 36.50
N ALA A 3 -6.23 4.70 36.55
CA ALA A 3 -5.15 3.72 36.63
C ALA A 3 -5.54 2.46 35.85
N VAL A 4 -4.57 1.73 35.31
CA VAL A 4 -4.79 0.53 34.50
C VAL A 4 -4.12 -0.67 35.18
N ALA A 5 -4.84 -1.78 35.22
CA ALA A 5 -4.47 -3.02 35.89
C ALA A 5 -4.02 -4.09 34.91
N TYR A 6 -2.93 -4.81 35.18
CA TYR A 6 -2.38 -5.86 34.30
C TYR A 6 -2.08 -7.16 35.08
N THR A 7 -2.56 -8.33 34.65
CA THR A 7 -2.17 -9.64 35.25
C THR A 7 -1.16 -10.35 34.37
N SER A 8 -0.23 -11.10 34.98
CA SER A 8 0.64 -12.06 34.28
C SER A 8 0.22 -13.50 34.61
N GLU A 9 -0.09 -14.34 33.63
CA GLU A 9 -0.18 -15.81 33.82
C GLU A 9 1.21 -16.46 33.73
N GLU A 10 1.36 -17.70 34.21
CA GLU A 10 2.61 -18.48 34.29
C GLU A 10 3.38 -18.63 32.95
N GLU A 11 2.75 -18.31 31.81
CA GLU A 11 3.39 -18.29 30.48
C GLU A 11 3.80 -16.88 29.99
N GLY A 12 3.78 -15.88 30.86
CA GLY A 12 4.69 -14.72 30.75
C GLY A 12 4.26 -13.53 29.87
N GLU A 13 2.97 -13.17 29.81
CA GLU A 13 2.54 -11.93 29.13
C GLU A 13 1.48 -11.13 29.91
N PRO A 14 1.68 -9.80 30.13
CA PRO A 14 0.75 -8.99 30.88
C PRO A 14 -0.53 -8.69 30.09
N TYR A 15 -1.69 -9.01 30.67
CA TYR A 15 -3.02 -8.76 30.14
C TYR A 15 -3.70 -7.63 30.92
N CYS A 16 -4.11 -6.56 30.24
CA CYS A 16 -4.88 -5.47 30.86
C CYS A 16 -6.25 -5.99 31.31
N ILE A 17 -6.47 -6.01 32.62
CA ILE A 17 -7.70 -6.50 33.24
C ILE A 17 -8.76 -5.40 33.29
N GLU A 18 -8.38 -4.15 33.59
CA GLU A 18 -9.33 -3.04 33.79
C GLU A 18 -8.65 -1.67 33.81
N THR A 19 -9.42 -0.62 33.48
CA THR A 19 -9.08 0.78 33.79
C THR A 19 -9.95 1.27 34.97
N LEU A 20 -9.31 1.55 36.11
CA LEU A 20 -9.91 2.08 37.32
C LEU A 20 -10.11 3.60 37.20
N GLN A 21 -11.34 4.05 37.42
CA GLN A 21 -11.68 5.46 37.58
C GLN A 21 -11.88 5.83 39.06
N THR A 22 -12.18 7.10 39.34
CA THR A 22 -12.45 7.58 40.71
C THR A 22 -13.58 6.75 41.35
N GLY A 23 -13.27 6.04 42.43
CA GLY A 23 -14.19 5.13 43.12
C GLY A 23 -14.14 3.66 42.65
N GLY A 24 -13.30 3.33 41.68
CA GLY A 24 -13.07 1.96 41.21
C GLY A 24 -12.22 1.13 42.18
N CYS A 25 -12.52 -0.18 42.25
CA CYS A 25 -11.83 -1.15 43.10
C CYS A 25 -11.21 -2.29 42.26
N MET A 26 -10.10 -2.85 42.75
CA MET A 26 -9.34 -3.92 42.10
C MET A 26 -8.85 -4.95 43.12
N GLY A 27 -8.70 -6.23 42.72
CA GLY A 27 -8.20 -7.31 43.60
C GLY A 27 -9.25 -8.35 44.04
N GLU A 28 -10.48 -8.26 43.52
CA GLU A 28 -11.63 -9.07 43.97
C GLU A 28 -11.52 -10.57 43.60
N MET A 29 -10.81 -10.91 42.52
CA MET A 29 -10.68 -12.29 42.02
C MET A 29 -9.68 -13.17 42.81
N SER A 30 -8.60 -12.60 43.35
CA SER A 30 -7.57 -13.37 44.09
C SER A 30 -8.11 -13.93 45.42
N LEU A 31 -9.17 -13.32 45.95
CA LEU A 31 -9.78 -13.66 47.24
C LEU A 31 -10.64 -14.93 47.21
N LEU A 32 -11.09 -15.39 46.03
CA LEU A 32 -11.86 -16.63 45.87
C LEU A 32 -10.99 -17.82 45.45
N THR A 33 -9.94 -17.58 44.67
CA THR A 33 -9.07 -18.65 44.16
C THR A 33 -7.95 -19.01 45.14
N GLY A 34 -7.65 -18.13 46.11
CA GLY A 34 -6.55 -18.32 47.06
C GLY A 34 -5.15 -18.23 46.42
N LEU A 35 -5.08 -17.94 45.13
CA LEU A 35 -3.84 -17.79 44.38
C LEU A 35 -3.47 -16.30 44.30
N PRO A 36 -2.24 -15.90 44.65
CA PRO A 36 -1.76 -14.57 44.38
C PRO A 36 -1.65 -14.39 42.86
N ALA A 37 -2.54 -13.59 42.28
CA ALA A 37 -2.34 -13.07 40.94
C ALA A 37 -1.55 -11.76 41.08
N PRO A 38 -0.28 -11.71 40.69
CA PRO A 38 0.44 -10.44 40.62
C PRO A 38 -0.28 -9.56 39.59
N VAL A 39 -0.79 -8.42 40.04
CA VAL A 39 -1.42 -7.43 39.17
C VAL A 39 -0.69 -6.11 39.30
N ASP A 40 -0.15 -5.62 38.19
CA ASP A 40 0.50 -4.32 38.11
C ASP A 40 -0.55 -3.23 37.89
N VAL A 41 -0.50 -2.16 38.70
CA VAL A 41 -1.42 -1.01 38.60
C VAL A 41 -0.65 0.22 38.21
N ILE A 42 -0.89 0.71 37.00
CA ILE A 42 -0.20 1.85 36.41
C ILE A 42 -1.15 3.05 36.38
N ALA A 43 -0.84 4.10 37.15
CA ALA A 43 -1.59 5.35 37.10
C ALA A 43 -1.44 6.02 35.72
N THR A 44 -2.55 6.25 35.02
CA THR A 44 -2.55 6.96 33.72
C THR A 44 -2.78 8.46 33.88
N THR A 45 -3.32 8.89 35.02
CA THR A 45 -3.36 10.30 35.44
C THR A 45 -2.97 10.41 36.92
N PRO A 46 -2.56 11.59 37.42
CA PRO A 46 -2.23 11.77 38.83
C PRO A 46 -3.36 11.24 39.73
N CYS A 47 -3.05 10.22 40.54
CA CYS A 47 -4.02 9.56 41.40
C CYS A 47 -3.44 9.32 42.80
N LYS A 48 -4.34 9.22 43.79
CA LYS A 48 -4.00 8.75 45.13
C LYS A 48 -4.50 7.32 45.25
N VAL A 49 -3.59 6.38 45.46
CA VAL A 49 -3.92 4.97 45.66
C VAL A 49 -4.01 4.71 47.16
N LEU A 50 -5.14 4.16 47.60
CA LEU A 50 -5.31 3.68 48.97
C LEU A 50 -5.09 2.18 48.98
N LEU A 51 -3.99 1.73 49.60
CA LEU A 51 -3.69 0.31 49.73
C LEU A 51 -4.37 -0.22 50.99
N ILE A 52 -5.40 -1.05 50.81
CA ILE A 52 -6.11 -1.73 51.89
C ILE A 52 -5.42 -3.07 52.12
N SER A 53 -4.97 -3.35 53.35
CA SER A 53 -4.34 -4.65 53.63
C SER A 53 -5.35 -5.80 53.51
N SER A 54 -4.87 -6.95 53.04
CA SER A 54 -5.68 -8.18 52.93
C SER A 54 -6.38 -8.51 54.25
N ASP A 55 -5.69 -8.38 55.39
CA ASP A 55 -6.26 -8.64 56.72
C ASP A 55 -7.39 -7.68 57.10
N LEU A 56 -7.30 -6.40 56.70
CA LEU A 56 -8.35 -5.42 56.95
C LEU A 56 -9.57 -5.71 56.08
N PHE A 57 -9.31 -6.03 54.80
CA PHE A 57 -10.32 -6.38 53.83
C PHE A 57 -11.09 -7.66 54.21
N HIS A 58 -10.38 -8.74 54.56
CA HIS A 58 -10.97 -10.00 54.99
C HIS A 58 -11.83 -9.81 56.25
N ARG A 59 -11.33 -9.07 57.26
CA ARG A 59 -12.13 -8.75 58.45
C ARG A 59 -13.43 -8.03 58.08
N TRP A 60 -13.36 -7.05 57.18
CA TRP A 60 -14.53 -6.31 56.72
C TRP A 60 -15.54 -7.19 55.98
N THR A 61 -15.09 -7.92 54.96
CA THR A 61 -15.94 -8.82 54.15
C THR A 61 -16.55 -9.98 54.95
N GLN A 62 -15.89 -10.45 56.01
CA GLN A 62 -16.45 -11.46 56.93
C GLN A 62 -17.46 -10.87 57.91
N SER A 63 -17.34 -9.58 58.25
CA SER A 63 -18.23 -8.89 59.19
C SER A 63 -19.43 -8.20 58.54
N ASP A 64 -19.38 -7.92 57.24
CA ASP A 64 -20.42 -7.20 56.50
C ASP A 64 -20.97 -8.04 55.32
N PRO A 65 -22.17 -8.63 55.46
CA PRO A 65 -22.81 -9.43 54.41
C PRO A 65 -23.11 -8.66 53.12
N VAL A 66 -23.31 -7.33 53.20
CA VAL A 66 -23.63 -6.49 52.04
C VAL A 66 -22.40 -6.30 51.17
N ALA A 67 -21.24 -6.09 51.80
CA ALA A 67 -19.96 -6.00 51.10
C ALA A 67 -19.65 -7.28 50.32
N LEU A 68 -19.80 -8.45 50.96
CA LEU A 68 -19.56 -9.76 50.34
C LEU A 68 -20.45 -10.01 49.09
N GLN A 69 -21.72 -9.61 49.17
CA GLN A 69 -22.64 -9.73 48.05
C GLN A 69 -22.26 -8.82 46.87
N HIS A 70 -21.79 -7.60 47.14
CA HIS A 70 -21.36 -6.67 46.11
C HIS A 70 -20.12 -7.19 45.36
N PHE A 71 -19.12 -7.68 46.10
CA PHE A 71 -17.91 -8.28 45.53
C PHE A 71 -18.21 -9.51 44.66
N SER A 72 -19.08 -10.39 45.15
CA SER A 72 -19.45 -11.61 44.40
C SER A 72 -20.11 -11.30 43.05
N LYS A 73 -20.95 -10.24 42.99
CA LYS A 73 -21.59 -9.77 41.74
C LYS A 73 -20.60 -9.14 40.77
N SER A 74 -19.67 -8.32 41.26
CA SER A 74 -18.63 -7.72 40.43
C SER A 74 -17.74 -8.77 39.75
N ILE A 75 -17.33 -9.80 40.50
CA ILE A 75 -16.51 -10.91 39.98
C ILE A 75 -17.25 -11.65 38.85
N ALA A 76 -18.50 -12.06 39.09
CA ALA A 76 -19.30 -12.78 38.10
C ALA A 76 -19.49 -11.97 36.80
N ARG A 77 -19.75 -10.66 36.93
CA ARG A 77 -19.90 -9.76 35.78
C ARG A 77 -18.61 -9.66 34.95
N ARG A 78 -17.46 -9.57 35.61
CA ARG A 78 -16.16 -9.42 34.91
C ARG A 78 -15.74 -10.70 34.19
N SER A 79 -15.91 -11.87 34.81
CA SER A 79 -15.62 -13.15 34.15
C SER A 79 -16.44 -13.32 32.87
N MET A 80 -17.71 -12.89 32.88
CA MET A 80 -18.57 -12.94 31.70
C MET A 80 -18.10 -11.99 30.57
N LEU A 81 -17.66 -10.77 30.89
CA LEU A 81 -17.17 -9.80 29.90
C LEU A 81 -15.87 -10.25 29.21
N ILE A 82 -14.95 -10.85 29.97
CA ILE A 82 -13.68 -11.37 29.43
C ILE A 82 -13.95 -12.52 28.46
N GLU A 83 -14.85 -13.44 28.82
CA GLU A 83 -15.20 -14.58 27.98
C GLU A 83 -15.93 -14.13 26.70
N GLN A 84 -16.83 -13.14 26.80
CA GLN A 84 -17.49 -12.55 25.63
C GLN A 84 -16.49 -11.90 24.67
N ALA A 85 -15.53 -11.11 25.17
CA ALA A 85 -14.52 -10.48 24.33
C ALA A 85 -13.61 -11.52 23.64
N ARG A 86 -13.21 -12.58 24.34
CA ARG A 86 -12.43 -13.69 23.77
C ARG A 86 -13.20 -14.41 22.65
N GLN A 87 -14.48 -14.71 22.89
CA GLN A 87 -15.33 -15.38 21.91
C GLN A 87 -15.60 -14.50 20.68
N GLU A 88 -15.81 -13.20 20.88
CA GLU A 88 -16.04 -12.26 19.77
C GLU A 88 -14.79 -12.12 18.88
N ILE A 89 -13.60 -12.05 19.47
CA ILE A 89 -12.32 -12.06 18.75
C ILE A 89 -12.16 -13.38 17.97
N ALA A 90 -12.41 -14.52 18.61
CA ALA A 90 -12.30 -15.83 17.97
C ALA A 90 -13.27 -16.01 16.79
N ASN A 91 -14.50 -15.51 16.93
CA ASN A 91 -15.51 -15.56 15.86
C ASN A 91 -15.11 -14.66 14.67
N ARG A 92 -14.67 -13.43 14.92
CA ARG A 92 -14.19 -12.52 13.85
C ARG A 92 -12.95 -13.05 13.12
N LEU A 93 -12.05 -13.71 13.84
CA LEU A 93 -10.88 -14.40 13.26
C LEU A 93 -11.31 -15.53 12.32
N ALA A 94 -12.27 -16.36 12.76
CA ALA A 94 -12.77 -17.49 11.98
C ALA A 94 -13.53 -17.05 10.71
N GLU A 95 -14.33 -15.99 10.79
CA GLU A 95 -15.04 -15.41 9.64
C GLU A 95 -14.07 -14.81 8.61
N ARG A 96 -12.96 -14.20 9.04
CA ARG A 96 -11.96 -13.57 8.16
C ARG A 96 -10.99 -14.55 7.50
N GLU A 97 -10.63 -15.66 8.14
CA GLU A 97 -9.85 -16.72 7.47
C GLU A 97 -10.65 -17.42 6.35
N ALA A 98 -11.98 -17.34 6.42
CA ALA A 98 -12.89 -17.78 5.36
C ALA A 98 -13.13 -16.70 4.28
N ASP A 99 -12.67 -15.46 4.45
CA ASP A 99 -12.88 -14.36 3.50
C ASP A 99 -12.16 -14.62 2.18
N LYS A 100 -12.96 -14.84 1.13
CA LYS A 100 -12.48 -15.11 -0.23
C LYS A 100 -12.00 -13.86 -0.95
N ASP A 101 -12.21 -12.67 -0.39
CA ASP A 101 -11.78 -11.39 -0.96
C ASP A 101 -11.10 -10.49 0.08
N PRO A 102 -9.91 -10.88 0.58
CA PRO A 102 -9.20 -10.19 1.66
C PRO A 102 -8.69 -8.79 1.29
N TYR A 103 -8.88 -8.33 0.06
CA TYR A 103 -8.52 -6.98 -0.35
C TYR A 103 -9.71 -6.13 -0.78
N GLY A 104 -10.93 -6.67 -0.87
CA GLY A 104 -12.15 -5.90 -1.17
C GLY A 104 -12.29 -5.57 -2.65
N LEU A 105 -11.81 -6.46 -3.52
CA LEU A 105 -11.90 -6.30 -4.96
C LEU A 105 -13.33 -6.51 -5.47
N LYS A 106 -14.19 -7.21 -4.72
CA LYS A 106 -15.61 -7.42 -5.03
C LYS A 106 -16.53 -6.27 -4.61
N LEU A 107 -15.97 -5.20 -4.05
CA LEU A 107 -16.71 -4.00 -3.62
C LEU A 107 -17.85 -4.29 -2.62
N VAL A 108 -17.74 -5.33 -1.80
CA VAL A 108 -18.74 -5.61 -0.76
C VAL A 108 -18.63 -4.57 0.35
N THR A 109 -19.74 -3.88 0.63
CA THR A 109 -19.85 -2.82 1.63
C THR A 109 -20.92 -3.16 2.68
N GLU A 110 -20.86 -2.55 3.88
CA GLU A 110 -21.89 -2.75 4.91
C GLU A 110 -23.25 -2.19 4.48
N GLU A 111 -23.25 -1.01 3.88
CA GLU A 111 -24.41 -0.41 3.22
C GLU A 111 -24.23 -0.46 1.70
N PRO A 112 -25.26 -0.82 0.92
CA PRO A 112 -25.24 -0.74 -0.55
C PRO A 112 -24.77 0.62 -1.07
N GLN A 113 -23.88 0.60 -2.07
CA GLN A 113 -23.32 1.77 -2.74
C GLN A 113 -23.53 1.66 -4.24
N LYS A 114 -23.73 2.82 -4.86
CA LYS A 114 -23.90 3.02 -6.30
C LYS A 114 -22.82 3.97 -6.78
N ILE A 115 -21.81 3.43 -7.44
CA ILE A 115 -20.52 4.08 -7.66
C ILE A 115 -20.34 4.37 -9.14
N LEU A 116 -20.18 5.64 -9.50
CA LEU A 116 -19.82 6.04 -10.86
C LEU A 116 -18.31 6.27 -10.94
N VAL A 117 -17.64 5.66 -11.92
CA VAL A 117 -16.22 5.88 -12.19
C VAL A 117 -16.05 6.53 -13.55
N LEU A 118 -15.30 7.64 -13.62
CA LEU A 118 -15.08 8.43 -14.82
C LEU A 118 -13.59 8.56 -15.17
N ASN A 119 -13.30 8.48 -16.47
CA ASN A 119 -11.97 8.68 -17.03
C ASN A 119 -12.11 9.48 -18.34
N LEU A 120 -12.18 10.81 -18.20
CA LEU A 120 -12.23 11.74 -19.31
C LEU A 120 -10.83 12.01 -19.87
N ARG A 121 -10.65 11.81 -21.17
CA ARG A 121 -9.41 12.04 -21.92
C ARG A 121 -9.69 12.97 -23.11
N ALA A 122 -8.63 13.45 -23.76
CA ALA A 122 -8.75 14.39 -24.87
C ALA A 122 -9.64 13.89 -26.04
N GLY A 123 -9.68 12.59 -26.32
CA GLY A 123 -10.50 12.02 -27.42
C GLY A 123 -11.56 11.01 -27.00
N SER A 124 -11.71 10.74 -25.70
CA SER A 124 -12.60 9.69 -25.22
C SER A 124 -13.05 9.91 -23.78
N LEU A 125 -14.22 9.40 -23.43
CA LEU A 125 -14.70 9.26 -22.06
C LEU A 125 -14.98 7.79 -21.78
N LYS A 126 -14.29 7.17 -20.82
CA LYS A 126 -14.68 5.86 -20.28
C LYS A 126 -15.44 6.06 -18.98
N TYR A 127 -16.53 5.34 -18.81
CA TYR A 127 -17.32 5.31 -17.59
C TYR A 127 -17.67 3.89 -17.18
N ARG A 128 -17.69 3.65 -15.87
CA ARG A 128 -18.13 2.38 -15.27
C ARG A 128 -19.08 2.72 -14.14
N TYR A 129 -20.15 1.95 -14.00
CA TYR A 129 -21.05 2.04 -12.86
C TYR A 129 -21.02 0.70 -12.12
N PHE A 130 -20.92 0.78 -10.79
CA PHE A 130 -20.94 -0.38 -9.92
C PHE A 130 -22.08 -0.28 -8.91
N ASP A 131 -22.83 -1.36 -8.76
CA ASP A 131 -23.84 -1.54 -7.72
C ASP A 131 -23.33 -2.63 -6.76
N THR A 132 -23.10 -2.27 -5.50
CA THR A 132 -22.54 -3.21 -4.52
C THR A 132 -23.58 -4.16 -3.93
N LEU A 133 -24.87 -3.92 -4.17
CA LEU A 133 -25.95 -4.84 -3.79
C LEU A 133 -26.21 -5.87 -4.89
N ASP A 134 -26.23 -5.44 -6.15
CA ASP A 134 -26.52 -6.29 -7.30
C ASP A 134 -25.55 -6.03 -8.47
N GLU A 135 -24.51 -6.87 -8.59
CA GLU A 135 -23.51 -6.74 -9.65
C GLU A 135 -24.10 -6.90 -11.07
N THR A 136 -25.33 -7.40 -11.23
CA THR A 136 -25.99 -7.46 -12.56
C THR A 136 -26.39 -6.08 -13.09
N ASN A 137 -26.46 -5.07 -12.20
CA ASN A 137 -26.65 -3.67 -12.57
C ASN A 137 -25.35 -2.97 -12.98
N ASN A 138 -24.21 -3.66 -12.96
CA ASN A 138 -22.95 -3.05 -13.38
C ASN A 138 -23.01 -2.67 -14.87
N VAL A 139 -22.45 -1.50 -15.17
CA VAL A 139 -22.42 -0.97 -16.54
C VAL A 139 -21.00 -0.58 -16.91
N GLU A 140 -20.65 -0.84 -18.16
CA GLU A 140 -19.48 -0.27 -18.81
C GLU A 140 -19.91 0.61 -19.97
N GLY A 141 -19.24 1.74 -20.17
CA GLY A 141 -19.47 2.52 -21.36
C GLY A 141 -18.28 3.37 -21.76
N GLN A 142 -18.29 3.74 -23.03
CA GLN A 142 -17.22 4.48 -23.64
C GLN A 142 -17.78 5.40 -24.73
N VAL A 143 -17.36 6.66 -24.71
CA VAL A 143 -17.53 7.59 -25.82
C VAL A 143 -16.18 7.78 -26.49
N GLU A 144 -16.11 7.53 -27.80
CA GLU A 144 -14.89 7.60 -28.61
C GLU A 144 -14.98 8.69 -29.67
N TRP A 145 -13.81 9.18 -30.08
CA TRP A 145 -13.66 10.21 -31.10
C TRP A 145 -14.40 11.52 -30.78
N ILE A 146 -14.45 11.88 -29.49
CA ILE A 146 -15.06 13.15 -29.02
C ILE A 146 -14.47 14.33 -29.81
N GLY A 147 -15.36 15.21 -30.26
CA GLY A 147 -15.04 16.38 -31.09
C GLY A 147 -14.95 16.08 -32.59
N GLN A 148 -15.09 14.83 -33.02
CA GLN A 148 -15.06 14.42 -34.43
C GLN A 148 -16.48 14.05 -34.93
N PRO A 149 -16.76 14.15 -36.25
CA PRO A 149 -18.09 13.82 -36.80
C PRO A 149 -18.58 12.40 -36.52
N GLY A 150 -17.64 11.46 -36.31
CA GLY A 150 -17.94 10.06 -36.02
C GLY A 150 -18.01 9.72 -34.53
N THR A 151 -18.26 10.69 -33.63
CA THR A 151 -18.32 10.39 -32.18
C THR A 151 -19.35 9.30 -31.95
N ARG A 152 -18.94 8.22 -31.27
CA ARG A 152 -19.78 7.07 -30.98
C ARG A 152 -19.74 6.76 -29.50
N GLN A 153 -20.87 6.35 -28.96
CA GLN A 153 -21.00 5.82 -27.61
C GLN A 153 -21.32 4.33 -27.66
N THR A 154 -20.58 3.55 -26.88
CA THR A 154 -20.91 2.17 -26.54
C THR A 154 -21.34 2.11 -25.08
N HIS A 155 -22.39 1.36 -24.79
CA HIS A 155 -22.94 1.16 -23.45
C HIS A 155 -23.26 -0.32 -23.28
N ILE A 156 -22.67 -0.96 -22.27
CA ILE A 156 -22.70 -2.41 -22.04
C ILE A 156 -23.34 -2.63 -20.69
N THR A 157 -24.47 -3.34 -20.68
CA THR A 157 -25.14 -3.85 -19.48
C THR A 157 -24.88 -5.35 -19.37
N ALA A 158 -25.34 -5.99 -18.28
CA ALA A 158 -25.28 -7.46 -18.18
C ALA A 158 -26.04 -8.18 -19.29
N GLU A 159 -27.03 -7.55 -19.91
CA GLU A 159 -27.85 -8.15 -20.96
C GLU A 159 -27.23 -8.00 -22.35
N LYS A 160 -26.75 -6.79 -22.67
CA LYS A 160 -26.37 -6.45 -24.05
C LYS A 160 -25.44 -5.24 -24.15
N GLU A 161 -24.70 -5.20 -25.25
CA GLU A 161 -24.02 -4.02 -25.77
C GLU A 161 -24.95 -3.18 -26.69
N TYR A 162 -25.01 -1.89 -26.42
CA TYR A 162 -25.70 -0.87 -27.19
C TYR A 162 -24.69 0.10 -27.81
N SER A 163 -25.01 0.62 -28.99
CA SER A 163 -24.15 1.55 -29.72
C SER A 163 -24.95 2.71 -30.30
N PHE A 164 -24.46 3.93 -30.10
CA PHE A 164 -25.11 5.17 -30.49
C PHE A 164 -24.13 6.05 -31.25
N GLU A 165 -24.55 6.56 -32.41
CA GLU A 165 -23.84 7.62 -33.09
C GLU A 165 -24.27 8.97 -32.49
N LEU A 166 -23.31 9.71 -31.94
CA LEU A 166 -23.57 11.02 -31.32
C LEU A 166 -23.27 12.19 -32.27
N GLY A 167 -22.64 11.92 -33.41
CA GLY A 167 -22.24 12.95 -34.38
C GLY A 167 -21.00 13.73 -33.90
N GLN A 168 -20.96 15.03 -34.13
CA GLN A 168 -19.88 15.87 -33.59
C GLN A 168 -20.26 16.37 -32.19
N THR A 169 -19.79 15.68 -31.16
CA THR A 169 -20.12 15.96 -29.75
C THR A 169 -18.90 16.45 -28.98
N ASP A 170 -19.04 17.51 -28.18
CA ASP A 170 -17.97 17.96 -27.28
C ASP A 170 -17.89 17.13 -25.99
N HIS A 171 -16.85 17.36 -25.18
CA HIS A 171 -16.62 16.57 -23.95
C HIS A 171 -17.73 16.72 -22.90
N ARG A 172 -18.37 17.89 -22.81
CA ARG A 172 -19.42 18.14 -21.82
C ARG A 172 -20.71 17.43 -22.23
N ALA A 173 -21.06 17.48 -23.52
CA ALA A 173 -22.19 16.74 -24.07
C ALA A 173 -21.93 15.22 -24.06
N ALA A 174 -20.68 14.76 -24.25
CA ALA A 174 -20.31 13.35 -24.10
C ALA A 174 -20.48 12.86 -22.66
N LEU A 175 -20.08 13.66 -21.67
CA LEU A 175 -20.35 13.36 -20.25
C LEU A 175 -21.84 13.29 -19.97
N ARG A 176 -22.63 14.23 -20.50
CA ARG A 176 -24.09 14.22 -20.35
C ARG A 176 -24.71 12.97 -20.96
N ALA A 177 -24.30 12.59 -22.17
CA ALA A 177 -24.76 11.38 -22.83
C ALA A 177 -24.40 10.11 -22.04
N ALA A 178 -23.24 10.05 -21.37
CA ALA A 178 -22.89 8.94 -20.50
C ALA A 178 -23.85 8.82 -19.29
N LEU A 179 -24.15 9.95 -18.65
CA LEU A 179 -25.06 10.00 -17.50
C LEU A 179 -26.51 9.69 -17.90
N ASP A 180 -26.98 10.27 -19.01
CA ASP A 180 -28.33 10.05 -19.52
C ASP A 180 -28.59 8.57 -19.85
N ARG A 181 -27.56 7.81 -20.28
CA ARG A 181 -27.72 6.35 -20.50
C ARG A 181 -27.93 5.56 -19.21
N LEU A 182 -27.36 6.01 -18.09
CA LEU A 182 -27.55 5.30 -16.81
C LEU A 182 -28.98 5.40 -16.30
N VAL A 183 -29.73 6.44 -16.70
CA VAL A 183 -31.12 6.70 -16.30
C VAL A 183 -32.13 6.54 -17.45
N ASP A 184 -31.68 5.95 -18.57
CA ASP A 184 -32.55 5.71 -19.72
C ASP A 184 -33.65 4.70 -19.32
N PRO A 185 -34.95 4.97 -19.57
CA PRO A 185 -36.03 4.09 -19.13
C PRO A 185 -35.99 2.67 -19.71
N GLU A 186 -35.32 2.45 -20.84
CA GLU A 186 -35.26 1.15 -21.51
C GLU A 186 -33.98 0.38 -21.23
N ILE A 187 -32.86 1.08 -21.05
CA ILE A 187 -31.52 0.46 -20.97
C ILE A 187 -30.71 0.88 -19.74
N GLY A 188 -31.20 1.85 -18.96
CA GLY A 188 -30.56 2.35 -17.77
C GLY A 188 -30.71 1.40 -16.58
N VAL A 189 -29.87 1.63 -15.58
CA VAL A 189 -29.80 0.85 -14.33
C VAL A 189 -30.16 1.70 -13.10
N LEU A 190 -30.53 2.96 -13.31
CA LEU A 190 -30.95 3.93 -12.31
C LEU A 190 -32.30 4.53 -12.72
N GLU A 191 -33.16 4.81 -11.75
CA GLU A 191 -34.37 5.62 -11.97
C GLU A 191 -34.01 7.10 -12.10
N ASN A 192 -32.99 7.56 -11.35
CA ASN A 192 -32.48 8.92 -11.41
C ASN A 192 -31.02 9.03 -10.97
N LEU A 193 -30.36 10.14 -11.32
CA LEU A 193 -28.94 10.34 -11.05
C LEU A 193 -28.62 10.56 -9.56
N GLN A 194 -29.60 10.94 -8.73
CA GLN A 194 -29.40 11.15 -7.29
C GLN A 194 -29.18 9.83 -6.52
N GLU A 195 -29.42 8.69 -7.16
CA GLU A 195 -29.08 7.38 -6.61
C GLU A 195 -27.57 7.12 -6.58
N ILE A 196 -26.77 7.87 -7.35
CA ILE A 196 -25.31 7.74 -7.31
C ILE A 196 -24.81 8.22 -5.95
N THR A 197 -24.18 7.31 -5.21
CA THR A 197 -23.65 7.57 -3.85
C THR A 197 -22.25 8.16 -3.85
N VAL A 198 -21.44 7.91 -4.90
CA VAL A 198 -20.07 8.41 -5.00
C VAL A 198 -19.58 8.42 -6.45
N VAL A 199 -18.76 9.42 -6.80
CA VAL A 199 -18.08 9.49 -8.10
C VAL A 199 -16.56 9.38 -7.95
N GLY A 200 -15.97 8.32 -8.49
CA GLY A 200 -14.52 8.15 -8.61
C GLY A 200 -13.99 8.71 -9.93
N HIS A 201 -13.00 9.62 -9.85
CA HIS A 201 -12.35 10.22 -11.02
C HIS A 201 -10.93 9.68 -11.15
N ARG A 202 -10.61 9.08 -12.30
CA ARG A 202 -9.21 8.79 -12.63
C ARG A 202 -8.50 10.09 -12.96
N VAL A 203 -7.38 10.35 -12.30
CA VAL A 203 -6.51 11.50 -12.58
C VAL A 203 -5.10 10.99 -12.89
N VAL A 204 -4.48 11.48 -13.96
CA VAL A 204 -3.14 11.00 -14.36
C VAL A 204 -2.07 11.39 -13.35
N HIS A 205 -1.97 12.67 -12.98
CA HIS A 205 -0.86 13.16 -12.15
C HIS A 205 -1.34 13.75 -10.82
N GLY A 206 -0.88 13.21 -9.69
CA GLY A 206 -1.10 13.76 -8.34
C GLY A 206 0.05 14.63 -7.81
N GLY A 207 1.16 14.69 -8.54
CA GLY A 207 2.35 15.43 -8.10
C GLY A 207 2.99 14.80 -6.88
N ASP A 208 3.72 15.62 -6.13
CA ASP A 208 4.30 15.28 -4.82
C ASP A 208 3.30 15.51 -3.67
N LYS A 209 2.26 16.31 -3.88
CA LYS A 209 1.24 16.62 -2.86
C LYS A 209 0.16 15.54 -2.71
N LEU A 210 -0.37 15.02 -3.82
CA LEU A 210 -1.53 14.13 -3.82
C LEU A 210 -1.07 12.67 -4.01
N SER A 211 -0.64 12.05 -2.91
CA SER A 211 -0.03 10.72 -2.88
C SER A 211 -1.00 9.55 -2.66
N GLY A 212 -2.31 9.80 -2.62
CA GLY A 212 -3.35 8.80 -2.39
C GLY A 212 -4.72 9.27 -2.91
N PRO A 213 -5.76 8.42 -2.83
CA PRO A 213 -7.12 8.86 -3.16
C PRO A 213 -7.56 9.99 -2.23
N VAL A 214 -8.25 10.99 -2.78
CA VAL A 214 -8.64 12.19 -2.03
C VAL A 214 -10.04 12.64 -2.41
N ILE A 215 -10.86 12.98 -1.43
CA ILE A 215 -12.16 13.61 -1.66
C ILE A 215 -11.93 15.01 -2.23
N ILE A 216 -12.64 15.32 -3.31
CA ILE A 216 -12.41 16.52 -4.10
C ILE A 216 -13.18 17.69 -3.49
N ASP A 217 -12.43 18.65 -2.96
CA ASP A 217 -12.89 20.00 -2.71
C ASP A 217 -12.31 20.99 -3.75
N ASP A 218 -12.54 22.28 -3.54
CA ASP A 218 -12.07 23.32 -4.45
C ASP A 218 -10.54 23.49 -4.44
N GLN A 219 -9.88 23.20 -3.30
CA GLN A 219 -8.44 23.26 -3.18
C GLN A 219 -7.77 22.09 -3.91
N VAL A 220 -8.28 20.87 -3.74
CA VAL A 220 -7.86 19.68 -4.48
C VAL A 220 -8.03 19.89 -5.97
N LEU A 221 -9.17 20.43 -6.43
CA LEU A 221 -9.38 20.71 -7.84
C LEU A 221 -8.36 21.73 -8.39
N LYS A 222 -8.03 22.76 -7.60
CA LYS A 222 -6.98 23.73 -7.94
C LYS A 222 -5.60 23.08 -8.02
N ASP A 223 -5.27 22.18 -7.09
CA ASP A 223 -4.01 21.44 -7.10
C ASP A 223 -3.92 20.51 -8.33
N ILE A 224 -4.99 19.79 -8.68
CA ILE A 224 -5.07 18.96 -9.90
C ILE A 224 -4.78 19.79 -11.16
N ARG A 225 -5.38 21.00 -11.26
CA ARG A 225 -5.10 21.93 -12.37
C ARG A 225 -3.65 22.38 -12.39
N SER A 226 -3.06 22.66 -11.23
CA SER A 226 -1.67 23.12 -11.13
C SER A 226 -0.68 22.10 -11.68
N PHE A 227 -0.95 20.80 -11.51
CA PHE A 227 -0.13 19.71 -12.08
C PHE A 227 -0.31 19.53 -13.61
N GLY A 228 -1.09 20.39 -14.27
CA GLY A 228 -1.17 20.46 -15.72
C GLY A 228 0.19 20.66 -16.40
N HIS A 229 1.16 21.32 -15.77
CA HIS A 229 2.51 21.45 -16.32
C HIS A 229 3.27 20.12 -16.42
N LEU A 230 2.97 19.14 -15.55
CA LEU A 230 3.57 17.80 -15.56
C LEU A 230 2.85 16.85 -16.54
N ALA A 231 1.54 17.06 -16.72
CA ALA A 231 0.71 16.24 -17.60
C ALA A 231 -0.26 17.09 -18.44
N PRO A 232 0.25 17.90 -19.39
CA PRO A 232 -0.53 18.93 -20.09
C PRO A 232 -1.68 18.39 -20.93
N LEU A 233 -1.53 17.18 -21.46
CA LEU A 233 -2.57 16.52 -22.26
C LEU A 233 -3.64 15.81 -21.42
N HIS A 234 -3.48 15.71 -20.10
CA HIS A 234 -4.34 14.86 -19.25
C HIS A 234 -4.98 15.66 -18.11
N ASN A 235 -4.17 16.24 -17.22
CA ASN A 235 -4.67 16.87 -16.00
C ASN A 235 -5.68 18.01 -16.23
N PRO A 236 -5.51 18.90 -17.23
CA PRO A 236 -6.51 19.92 -17.53
C PRO A 236 -7.87 19.32 -17.92
N MET A 237 -7.88 18.25 -18.71
CA MET A 237 -9.12 17.56 -19.09
C MET A 237 -9.78 16.85 -17.90
N HIS A 238 -8.99 16.23 -17.02
CA HIS A 238 -9.50 15.65 -15.78
C HIS A 238 -10.16 16.71 -14.89
N ALA A 239 -9.52 17.87 -14.72
CA ALA A 239 -10.07 18.96 -13.93
C ALA A 239 -11.41 19.50 -14.47
N LEU A 240 -11.53 19.64 -15.80
CA LEU A 240 -12.80 20.04 -16.44
C LEU A 240 -13.89 18.98 -16.25
N GLY A 241 -13.55 17.71 -16.42
CA GLY A 241 -14.50 16.61 -16.20
C GLY A 241 -15.01 16.55 -14.76
N ILE A 242 -14.12 16.76 -13.79
CA ILE A 242 -14.47 16.85 -12.37
C ILE A 242 -15.40 18.04 -12.12
N GLU A 243 -15.06 19.23 -12.62
CA GLU A 243 -15.86 20.44 -12.47
C GLU A 243 -17.29 20.27 -13.01
N TRP A 244 -17.43 19.82 -14.26
CA TRP A 244 -18.75 19.61 -14.86
C TRP A 244 -19.55 18.51 -14.16
N CYS A 245 -18.89 17.44 -13.72
CA CYS A 245 -19.58 16.38 -13.00
C CYS A 245 -20.07 16.88 -11.63
N ARG A 246 -19.29 17.71 -10.90
CA ARG A 246 -19.72 18.34 -9.65
C ARG A 246 -20.87 19.34 -9.86
N GLU A 247 -20.93 20.01 -11.02
CA GLU A 247 -22.09 20.84 -11.37
C GLU A 247 -23.37 20.01 -11.58
N ILE A 248 -23.25 18.80 -12.13
CA ILE A 248 -24.38 17.91 -12.42
C ILE A 248 -24.82 17.12 -11.18
N LEU A 249 -23.87 16.71 -10.32
CA LEU A 249 -24.07 15.91 -9.12
C LEU A 249 -23.53 16.64 -7.87
N PRO A 250 -24.10 17.81 -7.50
CA PRO A 250 -23.51 18.68 -6.48
C PRO A 250 -23.51 18.09 -5.07
N ASP A 251 -24.46 17.21 -4.77
CA ASP A 251 -24.64 16.60 -3.44
C ASP A 251 -23.89 15.26 -3.28
N VAL A 252 -23.28 14.76 -4.35
CA VAL A 252 -22.56 13.49 -4.35
C VAL A 252 -21.09 13.76 -4.02
N PRO A 253 -20.43 12.97 -3.15
CA PRO A 253 -19.01 13.09 -2.92
C PRO A 253 -18.21 12.61 -4.15
N HIS A 254 -17.22 13.41 -4.55
CA HIS A 254 -16.31 13.08 -5.63
C HIS A 254 -14.94 12.72 -5.07
N VAL A 255 -14.29 11.69 -5.60
CA VAL A 255 -12.96 11.25 -5.16
C VAL A 255 -12.01 11.21 -6.36
N ALA A 256 -10.84 11.83 -6.26
CA ALA A 256 -9.78 11.70 -7.26
C ALA A 256 -8.85 10.53 -6.88
N VAL A 257 -8.58 9.65 -7.83
CA VAL A 257 -7.64 8.53 -7.70
C VAL A 257 -6.55 8.68 -8.75
N PHE A 258 -5.29 8.76 -8.29
CA PHE A 258 -4.16 9.14 -9.13
C PHE A 258 -3.39 7.93 -9.67
N ASP A 259 -3.05 7.97 -10.96
CA ASP A 259 -2.17 6.96 -11.58
C ASP A 259 -0.78 6.92 -10.93
N THR A 260 -0.31 8.05 -10.39
CA THR A 260 0.99 8.20 -9.73
C THR A 260 1.00 7.75 -8.26
N ALA A 261 -0.16 7.55 -7.61
CA ALA A 261 -0.23 7.37 -6.16
C ALA A 261 0.47 6.10 -5.67
N PHE A 262 0.25 4.97 -6.35
CA PHE A 262 0.83 3.68 -5.96
C PHE A 262 2.37 3.69 -5.94
N HIS A 263 2.97 4.52 -6.80
CA HIS A 263 4.41 4.62 -6.98
C HIS A 263 5.10 5.59 -6.02
N GLN A 264 4.35 6.30 -5.17
CA GLN A 264 4.93 7.23 -4.19
C GLN A 264 5.81 6.55 -3.13
N THR A 265 5.68 5.22 -3.02
CA THR A 265 6.51 4.40 -2.14
C THR A 265 7.93 4.16 -2.66
N MET A 266 8.24 4.58 -3.90
CA MET A 266 9.57 4.45 -4.51
C MET A 266 10.65 5.16 -3.67
N PRO A 267 11.81 4.55 -3.47
CA PRO A 267 12.92 5.15 -2.75
C PRO A 267 13.62 6.25 -3.57
N PRO A 268 14.28 7.25 -2.92
CA PRO A 268 14.96 8.35 -3.60
C PRO A 268 15.93 7.96 -4.71
N TYR A 269 16.72 6.91 -4.49
CA TYR A 269 17.67 6.43 -5.49
C TYR A 269 17.02 5.84 -6.75
N ALA A 270 15.73 5.47 -6.70
CA ALA A 270 15.00 4.96 -7.85
C ALA A 270 14.25 6.07 -8.61
N TYR A 271 13.75 7.09 -7.88
CA TYR A 271 12.98 8.16 -8.51
C TYR A 271 13.79 9.39 -8.91
N ARG A 272 14.97 9.61 -8.32
CA ARG A 272 15.87 10.70 -8.73
C ARG A 272 16.51 10.37 -10.08
N TYR A 273 16.38 11.28 -11.03
CA TYR A 273 17.24 11.26 -12.21
C TYR A 273 18.63 11.76 -11.84
N ALA A 274 19.67 11.24 -12.50
CA ALA A 274 21.05 11.71 -12.35
C ALA A 274 21.27 13.06 -13.06
N LEU A 275 20.52 14.07 -12.62
CA LEU A 275 20.53 15.45 -13.10
C LEU A 275 20.90 16.39 -11.93
N PRO A 276 21.26 17.66 -12.21
CA PRO A 276 21.51 18.65 -11.15
C PRO A 276 20.33 18.73 -10.15
N GLU A 277 20.64 18.69 -8.85
CA GLU A 277 19.64 18.66 -7.76
C GLU A 277 18.64 19.83 -7.81
N GLU A 278 19.09 20.99 -8.28
CA GLU A 278 18.29 22.20 -8.43
C GLU A 278 17.03 21.99 -9.29
N LEU A 279 17.09 21.11 -10.29
CA LEU A 279 15.93 20.78 -11.14
C LEU A 279 14.90 19.93 -10.40
N TYR A 280 15.34 19.10 -9.47
CA TYR A 280 14.40 18.41 -8.58
C TYR A 280 13.76 19.39 -7.60
N GLU A 281 14.57 20.22 -6.93
CA GLU A 281 14.07 21.13 -5.88
C GLU A 281 13.10 22.19 -6.40
N LYS A 282 13.36 22.72 -7.61
CA LYS A 282 12.55 23.79 -8.21
C LYS A 282 11.37 23.27 -9.03
N ASP A 283 11.63 22.28 -9.88
CA ASP A 283 10.69 21.83 -10.91
C ASP A 283 10.10 20.46 -10.61
N GLY A 284 10.50 19.82 -9.51
CA GLY A 284 10.00 18.50 -9.11
C GLY A 284 10.40 17.38 -10.07
N LEU A 285 11.50 17.53 -10.84
CA LEU A 285 11.90 16.52 -11.82
C LEU A 285 12.29 15.20 -11.14
N ARG A 286 11.39 14.23 -11.23
CA ARG A 286 11.56 12.87 -10.70
C ARG A 286 10.74 11.87 -11.51
N ARG A 287 11.02 10.58 -11.30
CA ARG A 287 10.10 9.51 -11.66
C ARG A 287 8.85 9.58 -10.80
N TYR A 288 7.69 9.63 -11.45
CA TYR A 288 6.40 9.47 -10.79
C TYR A 288 5.80 8.11 -11.06
N GLY A 289 5.86 7.64 -12.32
CA GLY A 289 5.23 6.39 -12.74
C GLY A 289 3.71 6.49 -12.92
N PHE A 290 3.15 5.65 -13.79
CA PHE A 290 1.72 5.64 -14.12
C PHE A 290 1.18 4.22 -14.18
N HIS A 291 -0.12 4.08 -14.45
CA HIS A 291 -0.85 2.81 -14.33
C HIS A 291 -0.88 2.25 -12.90
N GLY A 292 -0.69 3.09 -11.87
CA GLY A 292 -0.72 2.70 -10.47
C GLY A 292 -1.95 1.88 -10.06
N PRO A 293 -3.19 2.30 -10.37
CA PRO A 293 -4.39 1.51 -10.09
C PRO A 293 -4.36 0.12 -10.73
N SER A 294 -3.87 -0.01 -11.97
CA SER A 294 -3.78 -1.31 -12.64
C SER A 294 -2.72 -2.20 -11.99
N HIS A 295 -1.49 -1.69 -11.80
CA HIS A 295 -0.40 -2.41 -11.15
C HIS A 295 -0.79 -2.88 -9.75
N HIS A 296 -1.43 -2.02 -8.95
CA HIS A 296 -1.87 -2.35 -7.61
C HIS A 296 -3.00 -3.40 -7.65
N TYR A 297 -3.99 -3.24 -8.52
CA TYR A 297 -5.12 -4.18 -8.65
C TYR A 297 -4.66 -5.60 -8.96
N VAL A 298 -3.84 -5.78 -10.00
CA VAL A 298 -3.40 -7.13 -10.42
C VAL A 298 -2.42 -7.75 -9.43
N ALA A 299 -1.65 -6.93 -8.69
CA ALA A 299 -0.81 -7.43 -7.62
C ALA A 299 -1.63 -7.96 -6.43
N LEU A 300 -2.74 -7.29 -6.09
CA LEU A 300 -3.69 -7.77 -5.08
C LEU A 300 -4.42 -9.03 -5.56
N MET A 301 -4.84 -9.08 -6.83
CA MET A 301 -5.44 -10.29 -7.41
C MET A 301 -4.47 -11.49 -7.36
N ALA A 302 -3.20 -11.28 -7.72
CA ALA A 302 -2.18 -12.30 -7.63
C ALA A 302 -2.00 -12.80 -6.19
N ALA A 303 -1.99 -11.88 -5.21
CA ALA A 303 -1.90 -12.22 -3.80
C ALA A 303 -3.12 -13.05 -3.33
N THR A 304 -4.33 -12.66 -3.72
CA THR A 304 -5.57 -13.41 -3.44
C THR A 304 -5.54 -14.80 -4.05
N PHE A 305 -5.18 -14.90 -5.34
CA PHE A 305 -5.09 -16.16 -6.07
C PHE A 305 -4.11 -17.13 -5.41
N LEU A 306 -2.95 -16.63 -4.99
CA LEU A 306 -1.93 -17.43 -4.30
C LEU A 306 -2.26 -17.71 -2.84
N LYS A 307 -3.33 -17.12 -2.28
CA LYS A 307 -3.67 -17.16 -0.85
C LYS A 307 -2.48 -16.75 0.02
N LYS A 308 -1.71 -15.77 -0.45
CA LYS A 308 -0.55 -15.21 0.23
C LYS A 308 -0.77 -13.72 0.48
N ARG A 309 -0.24 -13.23 1.59
CA ARG A 309 -0.29 -11.80 1.91
C ARG A 309 0.50 -11.01 0.88
N PHE A 310 -0.08 -9.92 0.39
CA PHE A 310 0.59 -8.99 -0.53
C PHE A 310 1.90 -8.46 0.05
N SER A 311 1.94 -8.23 1.37
CA SER A 311 3.14 -7.78 2.08
C SER A 311 4.23 -8.84 2.25
N ARG A 312 4.08 -10.05 1.69
CA ARG A 312 5.07 -11.13 1.72
C ARG A 312 5.54 -11.57 0.34
N LEU A 313 5.18 -10.81 -0.69
CA LEU A 313 5.45 -11.16 -2.08
C LEU A 313 6.37 -10.13 -2.73
N LYS A 314 7.33 -10.62 -3.50
CA LYS A 314 8.06 -9.87 -4.52
C LYS A 314 7.37 -10.11 -5.87
N ILE A 315 6.81 -9.07 -6.46
CA ILE A 315 5.97 -9.15 -7.66
C ILE A 315 6.52 -8.22 -8.73
N ILE A 316 6.63 -8.70 -9.96
CA ILE A 316 6.76 -7.87 -11.14
C ILE A 316 5.42 -7.89 -11.87
N THR A 317 4.86 -6.72 -12.14
CA THR A 317 3.63 -6.58 -12.92
C THR A 317 3.93 -5.89 -14.25
N CYS A 318 3.50 -6.51 -15.35
CA CYS A 318 3.68 -6.04 -16.71
C CYS A 318 2.30 -5.61 -17.25
N HIS A 319 2.00 -4.32 -17.19
CA HIS A 319 0.83 -3.74 -17.82
C HIS A 319 1.15 -3.43 -19.28
N LEU A 320 0.65 -4.25 -20.20
CA LEU A 320 0.97 -4.17 -21.62
C LEU A 320 -0.30 -3.80 -22.40
N GLY A 321 -0.35 -2.59 -22.90
CA GLY A 321 -1.46 -2.05 -23.70
C GLY A 321 -0.98 -0.96 -24.65
N GLU A 322 -1.87 -0.05 -25.05
CA GLU A 322 -1.51 1.10 -25.89
C GLU A 322 -0.35 1.91 -25.27
N GLY A 323 -0.48 2.20 -23.97
CA GLY A 323 0.64 2.51 -23.09
C GLY A 323 1.06 1.26 -22.36
N SER A 324 2.37 1.04 -22.20
CA SER A 324 2.91 -0.15 -21.53
C SER A 324 3.90 0.23 -20.44
N SER A 325 3.78 -0.40 -19.27
CA SER A 325 4.69 -0.20 -18.13
C SER A 325 4.95 -1.49 -17.36
N VAL A 326 6.11 -1.54 -16.71
CA VAL A 326 6.47 -2.60 -15.75
C VAL A 326 6.63 -1.97 -14.38
N CYS A 327 6.21 -2.64 -13.32
CA CYS A 327 6.40 -2.19 -11.94
C CYS A 327 7.01 -3.30 -11.08
N ALA A 328 8.06 -2.96 -10.33
CA ALA A 328 8.67 -3.81 -9.31
C ALA A 328 8.02 -3.53 -7.96
N ILE A 329 7.43 -4.56 -7.35
CA ILE A 329 6.70 -4.46 -6.09
C ILE A 329 7.38 -5.36 -5.06
N ASP A 330 7.83 -4.75 -3.97
CA ASP A 330 8.50 -5.44 -2.87
C ASP A 330 7.64 -5.34 -1.61
N HIS A 331 7.08 -6.46 -1.16
CA HIS A 331 6.33 -6.56 0.10
C HIS A 331 5.20 -5.51 0.19
N GLY A 332 4.50 -5.32 -0.93
CA GLY A 332 3.35 -4.43 -1.03
C GLY A 332 3.66 -2.97 -1.38
N ARG A 333 4.93 -2.64 -1.63
CA ARG A 333 5.39 -1.29 -2.01
C ARG A 333 5.95 -1.29 -3.42
N SER A 334 5.59 -0.29 -4.23
CA SER A 334 6.24 -0.07 -5.52
C SER A 334 7.63 0.51 -5.28
N ILE A 335 8.67 -0.22 -5.66
CA ILE A 335 10.07 0.20 -5.47
C ILE A 335 10.71 0.72 -6.76
N ASP A 336 10.13 0.41 -7.92
CA ASP A 336 10.53 0.93 -9.23
C ASP A 336 9.37 0.75 -10.23
N THR A 337 9.35 1.57 -11.29
CA THR A 337 8.40 1.49 -12.40
C THR A 337 8.99 2.08 -13.68
N SER A 338 8.68 1.49 -14.83
CA SER A 338 9.40 1.80 -16.07
C SER A 338 9.09 3.21 -16.58
N MET A 339 7.87 3.70 -16.35
CA MET A 339 7.48 5.06 -16.71
C MET A 339 8.10 6.10 -15.76
N GLY A 340 8.33 7.28 -16.30
CA GLY A 340 9.18 8.31 -15.74
C GLY A 340 8.42 9.44 -15.05
N LEU A 341 8.95 10.64 -15.27
CA LEU A 341 8.23 11.92 -15.12
C LEU A 341 6.96 11.93 -15.97
N THR A 342 7.04 11.37 -17.18
CA THR A 342 5.94 11.28 -18.14
C THR A 342 5.70 9.82 -18.56
N PRO A 343 4.54 9.51 -19.17
CA PRO A 343 4.26 8.17 -19.70
C PRO A 343 5.10 7.76 -20.92
N LEU A 344 6.14 8.52 -21.30
CA LEU A 344 6.99 8.26 -22.46
C LEU A 344 8.15 7.30 -22.14
N GLU A 345 8.75 7.40 -20.94
CA GLU A 345 9.88 6.57 -20.54
C GLU A 345 9.48 5.10 -20.40
N GLY A 346 10.43 4.20 -20.66
CA GLY A 346 10.32 2.78 -20.37
C GLY A 346 10.22 1.92 -21.61
N LEU A 347 9.16 1.12 -21.65
CA LEU A 347 8.92 0.17 -22.73
C LEU A 347 8.73 0.90 -24.07
N VAL A 348 9.11 0.21 -25.15
CA VAL A 348 8.52 0.51 -26.47
C VAL A 348 7.01 0.39 -26.31
N MET A 349 6.24 1.33 -26.84
CA MET A 349 4.77 1.26 -26.79
C MET A 349 4.22 1.26 -28.22
N VAL A 350 2.91 1.37 -28.37
CA VAL A 350 2.30 1.37 -29.71
C VAL A 350 2.78 2.57 -30.54
N THR A 351 2.68 3.78 -29.98
CA THR A 351 3.06 5.04 -30.65
C THR A 351 4.17 5.82 -29.93
N ARG A 352 4.53 5.40 -28.70
CA ARG A 352 5.57 6.04 -27.90
C ARG A 352 6.91 5.31 -28.03
N SER A 353 8.00 6.09 -28.05
CA SER A 353 9.34 5.55 -28.25
C SER A 353 9.83 4.61 -27.13
N GLY A 354 9.42 4.85 -25.88
CA GLY A 354 10.12 4.27 -24.72
C GLY A 354 11.50 4.92 -24.56
N ASP A 355 12.42 4.23 -23.86
CA ASP A 355 13.77 4.79 -23.68
C ASP A 355 14.55 4.85 -24.98
N ILE A 356 15.07 6.04 -25.23
CA ILE A 356 16.04 6.38 -26.27
C ILE A 356 17.22 7.13 -25.63
N ASP A 357 18.31 7.26 -26.37
CA ASP A 357 19.42 8.13 -25.96
C ASP A 357 18.95 9.61 -25.91
N PRO A 358 19.05 10.30 -24.77
CA PRO A 358 18.69 11.72 -24.67
C PRO A 358 19.41 12.63 -25.69
N ALA A 359 20.60 12.24 -26.15
CA ALA A 359 21.33 12.99 -27.18
C ALA A 359 20.59 13.03 -28.53
N ILE A 360 19.70 12.07 -28.82
CA ILE A 360 18.85 12.07 -30.02
C ILE A 360 17.93 13.29 -30.02
N VAL A 361 17.37 13.67 -28.87
CA VAL A 361 16.53 14.87 -28.74
C VAL A 361 17.32 16.11 -29.15
N THR A 362 18.52 16.30 -28.60
CA THR A 362 19.37 17.45 -28.94
C THR A 362 19.84 17.42 -30.38
N TYR A 363 20.05 16.24 -30.96
CA TYR A 363 20.38 16.08 -32.36
C TYR A 363 19.23 16.53 -33.28
N LEU A 364 17.98 16.13 -32.98
CA LEU A 364 16.80 16.56 -33.73
C LEU A 364 16.54 18.06 -33.61
N MET A 365 16.75 18.64 -32.43
CA MET A 365 16.67 20.10 -32.24
C MET A 365 17.68 20.84 -33.13
N ARG A 366 18.93 20.35 -33.18
CA ARG A 366 19.96 20.91 -34.08
C ARG A 366 19.64 20.73 -35.57
N LYS A 367 18.75 19.80 -35.91
CA LYS A 367 18.20 19.64 -37.27
C LYS A 367 17.03 20.56 -37.57
N GLY A 368 16.62 21.38 -36.59
CA GLY A 368 15.60 22.41 -36.77
C GLY A 368 14.21 22.03 -36.26
N LEU A 369 14.05 20.87 -35.62
CA LEU A 369 12.77 20.52 -34.99
C LEU A 369 12.61 21.31 -33.67
N SER A 370 11.42 21.83 -33.45
CA SER A 370 11.00 22.42 -32.18
C SER A 370 10.77 21.36 -31.10
N ALA A 371 10.68 21.80 -29.84
CA ALA A 371 10.36 20.91 -28.72
C ALA A 371 9.01 20.21 -28.92
N ASP A 372 7.99 20.93 -29.41
CA ASP A 372 6.65 20.38 -29.64
C ASP A 372 6.63 19.35 -30.79
N GLU A 373 7.39 19.58 -31.86
CA GLU A 373 7.53 18.62 -32.96
C GLU A 373 8.22 17.33 -32.49
N ILE A 374 9.24 17.46 -31.62
CA ILE A 374 9.92 16.29 -31.05
C ILE A 374 9.01 15.56 -30.06
N ASP A 375 8.28 16.27 -29.19
CA ASP A 375 7.31 15.65 -28.28
C ASP A 375 6.24 14.87 -29.07
N HIS A 376 5.71 15.47 -30.15
CA HIS A 376 4.78 14.81 -31.04
C HIS A 376 5.39 13.56 -31.70
N LEU A 377 6.60 13.68 -32.27
CA LEU A 377 7.33 12.57 -32.88
C LEU A 377 7.49 11.40 -31.90
N LEU A 378 7.93 11.68 -30.67
CA LEU A 378 8.21 10.66 -29.66
C LEU A 378 6.95 10.05 -29.06
N ASN A 379 5.84 10.79 -28.97
CA ASN A 379 4.59 10.31 -28.37
C ASN A 379 3.59 9.70 -29.38
N ARG A 380 3.65 10.07 -30.67
CA ARG A 380 2.59 9.74 -31.66
C ARG A 380 3.09 9.03 -32.91
N GLU A 381 4.35 9.23 -33.29
CA GLU A 381 4.93 8.72 -34.54
C GLU A 381 6.06 7.70 -34.32
N SER A 382 6.32 7.31 -33.07
CA SER A 382 7.38 6.38 -32.68
C SER A 382 6.81 5.01 -32.30
N GLY A 383 7.52 4.24 -31.48
CA GLY A 383 7.05 2.96 -30.97
C GLY A 383 6.95 1.88 -32.04
N MET A 384 6.07 0.90 -31.81
CA MET A 384 5.82 -0.17 -32.76
C MET A 384 5.25 0.35 -34.09
N LYS A 385 4.45 1.42 -34.06
CA LYS A 385 3.98 2.14 -35.27
C LYS A 385 5.17 2.63 -36.10
N GLY A 386 6.08 3.39 -35.50
CA GLY A 386 7.25 3.94 -36.20
C GLY A 386 8.18 2.85 -36.75
N LEU A 387 8.38 1.74 -36.02
CA LEU A 387 9.22 0.62 -36.47
C LEU A 387 8.58 -0.20 -37.59
N SER A 388 7.28 -0.49 -37.48
CA SER A 388 6.56 -1.32 -38.46
C SER A 388 6.23 -0.54 -39.73
N GLY A 389 6.00 0.77 -39.62
CA GLY A 389 5.41 1.59 -40.67
C GLY A 389 3.93 1.30 -40.92
N LEU A 390 3.28 0.56 -40.01
CA LEU A 390 1.84 0.29 -40.01
C LEU A 390 1.09 1.34 -39.19
N SER A 391 -0.22 1.17 -39.00
CA SER A 391 -0.96 2.06 -38.12
C SER A 391 -0.60 1.83 -36.63
N GLY A 392 -1.16 2.67 -35.76
CA GLY A 392 -1.10 2.47 -34.31
C GLY A 392 -2.19 1.55 -33.77
N ASP A 393 -2.86 0.72 -34.58
CA ASP A 393 -3.81 -0.27 -34.07
C ASP A 393 -3.04 -1.42 -33.39
N THR A 394 -3.43 -1.74 -32.15
CA THR A 394 -2.80 -2.79 -31.33
C THR A 394 -2.96 -4.20 -31.89
N ARG A 395 -3.89 -4.41 -32.84
CA ARG A 395 -4.15 -5.72 -33.49
C ARG A 395 -3.42 -5.86 -34.82
N GLU A 396 -3.28 -4.77 -35.57
CA GLU A 396 -2.69 -4.80 -36.92
C GLU A 396 -1.24 -5.29 -36.89
N ILE A 397 -0.44 -4.82 -35.93
CA ILE A 397 0.99 -5.18 -35.84
C ILE A 397 1.16 -6.69 -35.53
N PRO A 398 0.51 -7.27 -34.51
CA PRO A 398 0.52 -8.72 -34.30
C PRO A 398 0.06 -9.54 -35.51
N ASP A 399 -1.03 -9.14 -36.17
CA ASP A 399 -1.56 -9.87 -37.33
C ASP A 399 -0.57 -9.85 -38.50
N ALA A 400 0.02 -8.69 -38.78
CA ALA A 400 1.05 -8.54 -39.80
C ALA A 400 2.31 -9.35 -39.46
N ALA A 401 2.72 -9.39 -38.19
CA ALA A 401 3.85 -10.20 -37.74
C ALA A 401 3.58 -11.71 -37.92
N ASN A 402 2.37 -12.17 -37.57
CA ASN A 402 1.93 -13.55 -37.79
C ASN A 402 1.84 -13.92 -39.27
N ALA A 403 1.51 -12.95 -40.13
CA ALA A 403 1.55 -13.10 -41.58
C ALA A 403 2.97 -13.01 -42.19
N GLY A 404 4.01 -12.86 -41.36
CA GLY A 404 5.41 -12.85 -41.79
C GLY A 404 5.92 -11.50 -42.29
N ASN A 405 5.27 -10.38 -41.96
CA ASN A 405 5.79 -9.05 -42.30
C ASN A 405 7.07 -8.74 -41.51
N PRO A 406 8.23 -8.55 -42.17
CA PRO A 406 9.50 -8.38 -41.47
C PRO A 406 9.57 -7.16 -40.55
N LYS A 407 8.89 -6.06 -40.90
CA LYS A 407 8.89 -4.84 -40.09
C LYS A 407 8.00 -4.97 -38.86
N ALA A 408 6.86 -5.65 -39.00
CA ALA A 408 5.98 -5.95 -37.87
C ALA A 408 6.64 -6.93 -36.89
N MET A 409 7.35 -7.95 -37.40
CA MET A 409 8.18 -8.84 -36.59
C MET A 409 9.27 -8.08 -35.84
N LEU A 410 10.01 -7.18 -36.50
CA LEU A 410 11.01 -6.33 -35.86
C LEU A 410 10.41 -5.47 -34.74
N ALA A 411 9.22 -4.88 -34.96
CA ALA A 411 8.53 -4.09 -33.95
C ALA A 411 8.15 -4.93 -32.72
N ALA A 412 7.61 -6.14 -32.92
CA ALA A 412 7.28 -7.07 -31.85
C ALA A 412 8.54 -7.54 -31.09
N GLU A 413 9.62 -7.88 -31.80
CA GLU A 413 10.90 -8.27 -31.21
C GLU A 413 11.49 -7.14 -30.36
N ALA A 414 11.49 -5.90 -30.86
CA ALA A 414 11.97 -4.74 -30.13
C ALA A 414 11.16 -4.51 -28.84
N PHE A 415 9.83 -4.65 -28.92
CA PHE A 415 8.93 -4.57 -27.77
C PHE A 415 9.24 -5.62 -26.71
N THR A 416 9.26 -6.90 -27.09
CA THR A 416 9.49 -8.01 -26.15
C THR A 416 10.92 -8.04 -25.62
N TYR A 417 11.90 -7.64 -26.42
CA TYR A 417 13.28 -7.50 -25.98
C TYR A 417 13.41 -6.44 -24.88
N ARG A 418 12.78 -5.27 -25.06
CA ARG A 418 12.77 -4.21 -24.04
C ARG A 418 12.06 -4.68 -22.77
N LEU A 419 10.92 -5.34 -22.91
CA LEU A 419 10.18 -5.91 -21.79
C LEU A 419 11.01 -6.92 -21.00
N ARG A 420 11.69 -7.85 -21.69
CA ARG A 420 12.58 -8.84 -21.05
C ARG A 420 13.73 -8.18 -20.30
N LYS A 421 14.31 -7.09 -20.83
CA LYS A 421 15.32 -6.30 -20.10
C LYS A 421 14.77 -5.72 -18.80
N TYR A 422 13.57 -5.17 -18.82
CA TYR A 422 12.92 -4.66 -17.61
C TYR A 422 12.62 -5.75 -16.60
N ILE A 423 12.12 -6.91 -17.03
CA ILE A 423 11.91 -8.06 -16.14
C ILE A 423 13.23 -8.48 -15.48
N GLY A 424 14.32 -8.59 -16.24
CA GLY A 424 15.64 -8.94 -15.69
C GLY A 424 16.20 -7.87 -14.73
N ALA A 425 16.07 -6.58 -15.09
CA ALA A 425 16.47 -5.48 -14.22
C ALA A 425 15.69 -5.49 -12.90
N TYR A 426 14.38 -5.68 -12.97
CA TYR A 426 13.52 -5.68 -11.79
C TYR A 426 13.66 -6.94 -10.95
N TYR A 427 13.96 -8.09 -11.56
CA TYR A 427 14.37 -9.29 -10.83
C TYR A 427 15.63 -9.02 -10.00
N ALA A 428 16.62 -8.32 -10.58
CA ALA A 428 17.88 -8.01 -9.93
C ALA A 428 17.69 -7.07 -8.72
N ILE A 429 16.95 -5.96 -8.86
CA ILE A 429 16.73 -5.03 -7.74
C ILE A 429 15.84 -5.62 -6.64
N LEU A 430 14.95 -6.55 -6.98
CA LEU A 430 14.15 -7.29 -6.00
C LEU A 430 14.98 -8.36 -5.27
N GLY A 431 16.12 -8.80 -5.81
CA GLY A 431 16.92 -9.88 -5.23
C GLY A 431 16.16 -11.21 -5.22
N GLY A 432 15.42 -11.50 -6.29
CA GLY A 432 14.53 -12.66 -6.42
C GLY A 432 13.08 -12.26 -6.66
N LEU A 433 12.26 -13.23 -7.10
CA LEU A 433 10.89 -12.98 -7.55
C LEU A 433 9.96 -14.11 -7.12
N ASP A 434 8.78 -13.79 -6.60
CA ASP A 434 7.75 -14.79 -6.32
C ASP A 434 6.76 -14.91 -7.49
N VAL A 435 6.40 -13.77 -8.10
CA VAL A 435 5.32 -13.70 -9.10
C VAL A 435 5.66 -12.71 -10.23
N LEU A 436 5.50 -13.16 -11.48
CA LEU A 436 5.45 -12.33 -12.67
C LEU A 436 4.01 -12.29 -13.19
N VAL A 437 3.43 -11.10 -13.32
CA VAL A 437 2.03 -10.91 -13.76
C VAL A 437 1.99 -10.19 -15.09
N PHE A 438 1.29 -10.73 -16.08
CA PHE A 438 0.93 -10.05 -17.32
C PHE A 438 -0.51 -9.55 -17.26
N THR A 439 -0.72 -8.30 -17.65
CA THR A 439 -2.03 -7.66 -17.69
C THR A 439 -2.10 -6.62 -18.80
N GLY A 440 -3.26 -5.99 -19.01
CA GLY A 440 -3.51 -5.02 -20.07
C GLY A 440 -3.82 -5.72 -21.39
N GLY A 441 -4.40 -4.96 -22.33
CA GLY A 441 -4.96 -5.54 -23.56
C GLY A 441 -4.00 -6.40 -24.40
N ILE A 442 -2.69 -6.11 -24.39
CA ILE A 442 -1.67 -6.97 -25.02
C ILE A 442 -1.27 -8.11 -24.07
N GLY A 443 -1.04 -7.82 -22.79
CA GLY A 443 -0.54 -8.81 -21.82
C GLY A 443 -1.53 -9.95 -21.55
N GLU A 444 -2.83 -9.66 -21.61
CA GLU A 444 -3.92 -10.61 -21.38
C GLU A 444 -4.15 -11.51 -22.60
N ASN A 445 -4.08 -10.96 -23.81
CA ASN A 445 -4.55 -11.65 -25.02
C ASN A 445 -3.40 -12.19 -25.90
N ALA A 446 -2.21 -11.58 -25.88
CA ALA A 446 -1.12 -11.95 -26.79
C ALA A 446 -0.18 -13.03 -26.19
N ALA A 447 -0.56 -14.30 -26.34
CA ALA A 447 0.24 -15.45 -25.87
C ALA A 447 1.69 -15.45 -26.43
N GLY A 448 1.87 -15.03 -27.68
CA GLY A 448 3.20 -14.92 -28.31
C GLY A 448 4.09 -13.89 -27.63
N VAL A 449 3.54 -12.72 -27.28
CA VAL A 449 4.26 -11.66 -26.55
C VAL A 449 4.71 -12.16 -25.18
N ARG A 450 3.83 -12.84 -24.43
CA ARG A 450 4.19 -13.44 -23.13
C ARG A 450 5.32 -14.45 -23.26
N ALA A 451 5.26 -15.32 -24.28
CA ALA A 451 6.28 -16.32 -24.53
C ALA A 451 7.64 -15.68 -24.86
N MET A 452 7.67 -14.69 -25.76
CA MET A 452 8.90 -13.97 -26.13
C MET A 452 9.47 -13.15 -24.97
N ALA A 453 8.63 -12.54 -24.14
CA ALA A 453 9.05 -11.76 -22.98
C ALA A 453 9.71 -12.63 -21.89
N ALA A 454 9.21 -13.86 -21.69
CA ALA A 454 9.76 -14.81 -20.74
C ALA A 454 10.87 -15.71 -21.32
N GLN A 455 11.16 -15.59 -22.62
CA GLN A 455 12.14 -16.42 -23.30
C GLN A 455 13.52 -16.25 -22.67
N ASP A 456 14.18 -17.38 -22.39
CA ASP A 456 15.52 -17.48 -21.79
C ASP A 456 15.62 -16.99 -20.32
N LEU A 457 14.49 -16.74 -19.63
CA LEU A 457 14.46 -16.36 -18.21
C LEU A 457 14.42 -17.55 -17.24
N TRP A 458 14.60 -18.79 -17.74
CA TRP A 458 14.59 -20.00 -16.91
C TRP A 458 15.66 -19.99 -15.81
N GLY A 459 16.82 -19.36 -16.07
CA GLY A 459 17.89 -19.20 -15.07
C GLY A 459 17.49 -18.30 -13.89
N MET A 460 16.48 -17.46 -14.07
CA MET A 460 15.85 -16.65 -13.01
C MET A 460 14.66 -17.40 -12.35
N GLY A 461 14.39 -18.64 -12.76
CA GLY A 461 13.28 -19.45 -12.28
C GLY A 461 11.93 -19.14 -12.94
N ILE A 462 11.92 -18.39 -14.06
CA ILE A 462 10.71 -18.02 -14.80
C ILE A 462 10.55 -18.98 -15.98
N LEU A 463 9.51 -19.81 -15.96
CA LEU A 463 9.22 -20.75 -17.04
C LEU A 463 7.71 -20.80 -17.31
N ILE A 464 7.33 -20.56 -18.57
CA ILE A 464 5.93 -20.60 -19.02
C ILE A 464 5.60 -21.99 -19.56
N ASP A 465 4.44 -22.51 -19.18
CA ASP A 465 3.81 -23.66 -19.82
C ASP A 465 3.17 -23.23 -21.14
N ALA A 466 3.73 -23.71 -22.25
CA ALA A 466 3.28 -23.29 -23.58
C ALA A 466 1.83 -23.69 -23.90
N VAL A 467 1.32 -24.78 -23.30
CA VAL A 467 -0.07 -25.22 -23.50
C VAL A 467 -1.00 -24.30 -22.73
N LYS A 468 -0.73 -24.08 -21.43
CA LYS A 468 -1.55 -23.17 -20.61
C LYS A 468 -1.53 -21.75 -21.16
N ASN A 469 -0.37 -21.27 -21.62
CA ASN A 469 -0.22 -19.93 -22.16
C ASN A 469 -1.08 -19.66 -23.41
N ARG A 470 -1.21 -20.68 -24.29
CA ARG A 470 -2.07 -20.60 -25.49
C ARG A 470 -3.55 -20.82 -25.18
N ALA A 471 -3.86 -21.47 -24.07
CA ALA A 471 -5.22 -21.77 -23.63
C ALA A 471 -5.87 -20.61 -22.83
N VAL A 472 -5.16 -19.51 -22.63
CA VAL A 472 -5.76 -18.29 -22.07
C VAL A 472 -6.74 -17.74 -23.09
N GLU A 473 -8.03 -17.82 -22.79
CA GLU A 473 -9.09 -17.27 -23.63
C GLU A 473 -9.20 -15.74 -23.43
N ASP A 474 -9.59 -15.04 -24.48
CA ASP A 474 -9.83 -13.59 -24.42
C ASP A 474 -11.01 -13.30 -23.47
N GLY A 475 -10.86 -12.30 -22.60
CA GLY A 475 -11.93 -11.87 -21.70
C GLY A 475 -12.22 -12.80 -20.52
N VAL A 476 -11.32 -13.73 -20.18
CA VAL A 476 -11.43 -14.52 -18.93
C VAL A 476 -11.30 -13.59 -17.72
N ASP A 477 -12.37 -13.49 -16.94
CA ASP A 477 -12.34 -12.80 -15.66
C ASP A 477 -11.42 -13.52 -14.65
N GLY A 478 -10.55 -12.74 -14.00
CA GLY A 478 -9.72 -13.20 -12.89
C GLY A 478 -8.26 -13.48 -13.25
N VAL A 479 -7.72 -14.59 -12.73
CA VAL A 479 -6.29 -14.92 -12.74
C VAL A 479 -6.06 -16.33 -13.29
N VAL A 480 -5.17 -16.47 -14.27
CA VAL A 480 -4.77 -17.74 -14.87
C VAL A 480 -3.29 -18.00 -14.61
N ASP A 481 -2.96 -19.16 -14.02
CA ASP A 481 -1.57 -19.60 -13.81
C ASP A 481 -1.04 -20.30 -15.07
N ILE A 482 -0.13 -19.62 -15.77
CA ILE A 482 0.54 -20.13 -16.97
C ILE A 482 1.96 -20.63 -16.69
N SER A 483 2.35 -20.78 -15.41
CA SER A 483 3.66 -21.34 -15.05
C SER A 483 3.77 -22.82 -15.39
N HIS A 484 4.96 -23.18 -15.87
CA HIS A 484 5.39 -24.57 -15.97
C HIS A 484 5.54 -25.17 -14.56
N PRO A 485 5.27 -26.47 -14.33
CA PRO A 485 5.43 -27.11 -13.02
C PRO A 485 6.82 -26.92 -12.38
N ASP A 486 7.87 -26.86 -13.19
CA ASP A 486 9.26 -26.64 -12.73
C ASP A 486 9.62 -25.15 -12.52
N SER A 487 8.69 -24.23 -12.80
CA SER A 487 8.92 -22.80 -12.59
C SER A 487 8.97 -22.48 -11.10
N ARG A 488 10.06 -21.86 -10.64
CA ARG A 488 10.19 -21.38 -9.25
C ARG A 488 9.37 -20.12 -9.02
N VAL A 489 9.23 -19.29 -10.05
CA VAL A 489 8.41 -18.09 -10.08
C VAL A 489 7.03 -18.44 -10.63
N LYS A 490 5.96 -17.95 -10.00
CA LYS A 490 4.62 -18.05 -10.57
C LYS A 490 4.43 -17.04 -11.70
N VAL A 491 3.94 -17.49 -12.85
CA VAL A 491 3.68 -16.64 -14.01
C VAL A 491 2.19 -16.62 -14.24
N LEU A 492 1.60 -15.44 -14.06
CA LEU A 492 0.15 -15.26 -14.05
C LEU A 492 -0.27 -14.33 -15.18
N VAL A 493 -1.43 -14.61 -15.77
CA VAL A 493 -2.20 -13.64 -16.54
C VAL A 493 -3.35 -13.16 -15.67
N ALA A 494 -3.52 -11.86 -15.54
CA ALA A 494 -4.51 -11.25 -14.65
C ALA A 494 -5.27 -10.15 -15.38
N HIS A 495 -6.60 -10.24 -15.42
CA HIS A 495 -7.44 -9.21 -16.03
C HIS A 495 -7.48 -7.95 -15.16
N SER A 496 -7.02 -6.81 -15.68
CA SER A 496 -6.98 -5.57 -14.89
C SER A 496 -8.29 -4.76 -14.99
N ASP A 497 -9.06 -4.69 -13.90
CA ASP A 497 -10.16 -3.74 -13.77
C ASP A 497 -9.72 -2.50 -12.96
N ALA A 498 -9.06 -1.56 -13.64
CA ALA A 498 -8.60 -0.31 -13.02
C ALA A 498 -9.77 0.55 -12.53
N SER A 499 -10.94 0.46 -13.16
CA SER A 499 -12.13 1.21 -12.75
C SER A 499 -12.71 0.68 -11.44
N ARG A 500 -12.74 -0.64 -11.26
CA ARG A 500 -13.10 -1.28 -9.98
C ARG A 500 -12.09 -0.95 -8.89
N MET A 501 -10.80 -0.84 -9.22
CA MET A 501 -9.80 -0.34 -8.28
C MET A 501 -10.07 1.11 -7.86
N ILE A 502 -10.48 1.98 -8.81
CA ILE A 502 -10.87 3.36 -8.50
C ILE A 502 -12.13 3.41 -7.64
N ALA A 503 -13.16 2.61 -7.96
CA ALA A 503 -14.37 2.49 -7.14
C ALA A 503 -14.03 2.07 -5.71
N ARG A 504 -13.17 1.05 -5.57
CA ARG A 504 -12.67 0.59 -4.27
C ARG A 504 -11.93 1.69 -3.51
N GLU A 505 -11.00 2.39 -4.15
CA GLU A 505 -10.26 3.48 -3.49
C GLU A 505 -11.17 4.70 -3.17
N ALA A 506 -12.24 4.92 -3.95
CA ALA A 506 -13.24 5.94 -3.66
C ALA A 506 -14.04 5.61 -2.39
N LEU A 507 -14.55 4.38 -2.27
CA LEU A 507 -15.19 3.91 -1.04
C LEU A 507 -14.27 4.04 0.16
N ARG A 508 -13.02 3.59 0.03
CA ARG A 508 -12.03 3.67 1.11
C ARG A 508 -11.76 5.11 1.52
N ALA A 509 -11.70 6.06 0.57
CA ALA A 509 -11.52 7.46 0.89
C ALA A 509 -12.69 8.03 1.71
N LEU A 510 -13.93 7.61 1.43
CA LEU A 510 -15.10 7.99 2.22
C LEU A 510 -15.06 7.38 3.63
N ASP A 511 -14.75 6.09 3.73
CA ASP A 511 -14.59 5.41 5.03
C ASP A 511 -13.51 6.11 5.87
N TYR A 512 -12.40 6.52 5.24
CA TYR A 512 -11.34 7.27 5.91
C TYR A 512 -11.80 8.64 6.37
N GLU A 513 -12.49 9.41 5.54
CA GLU A 513 -12.95 10.73 5.95
C GLU A 513 -13.94 10.64 7.11
N ALA A 514 -14.83 9.65 7.11
CA ALA A 514 -15.73 9.39 8.22
C ALA A 514 -14.97 9.04 9.51
N ALA A 515 -14.00 8.12 9.43
CA ALA A 515 -13.16 7.75 10.56
C ALA A 515 -12.29 8.91 11.08
N ILE A 516 -11.73 9.72 10.16
CA ILE A 516 -10.95 10.91 10.48
C ILE A 516 -11.82 11.97 11.15
N LYS A 517 -13.03 12.27 10.65
CA LYS A 517 -13.94 13.22 11.31
C LYS A 517 -14.29 12.76 12.73
N GLN A 518 -14.45 11.46 12.93
CA GLN A 518 -14.67 10.87 14.25
C GLN A 518 -13.42 10.97 15.15
N THR A 519 -12.22 10.92 14.58
CA THR A 519 -10.92 10.90 15.30
C THR A 519 -10.29 12.28 15.51
N GLN A 520 -10.48 13.22 14.58
CA GLN A 520 -10.06 14.62 14.76
C GLN A 520 -10.87 15.29 15.87
N ALA A 521 -12.08 14.81 16.15
CA ALA A 521 -12.84 15.20 17.34
C ALA A 521 -12.17 14.75 18.66
N THR A 522 -11.30 13.73 18.64
CA THR A 522 -10.65 13.20 19.84
C THR A 522 -9.22 13.72 20.07
N GLN A 523 -8.56 14.35 19.08
CA GLN A 523 -7.19 14.94 19.15
C GLN A 523 -6.21 14.16 20.04
N ILE A 524 -6.15 12.84 19.89
CA ILE A 524 -5.35 12.01 20.79
C ILE A 524 -3.86 12.20 20.47
N PRO A 525 -3.05 12.70 21.41
CA PRO A 525 -1.61 12.88 21.19
C PRO A 525 -0.92 11.51 21.16
N ILE A 526 -0.12 11.30 20.12
CA ILE A 526 0.69 10.09 19.91
C ILE A 526 2.15 10.46 20.19
N PRO A 527 2.75 10.00 21.31
CA PRO A 527 4.16 10.26 21.60
C PRO A 527 5.07 9.67 20.52
N ILE A 528 6.12 10.40 20.16
CA ILE A 528 7.15 9.95 19.21
C ILE A 528 8.27 9.24 19.96
N GLY A 529 8.65 8.06 19.49
CA GLY A 529 9.79 7.29 19.95
C GLY A 529 10.85 7.21 18.85
N VAL A 530 11.98 7.90 19.02
CA VAL A 530 13.10 7.82 18.09
C VAL A 530 14.01 6.66 18.50
N SER A 531 14.11 5.67 17.62
CA SER A 531 14.94 4.49 17.84
C SER A 531 16.30 4.67 17.18
N ALA A 532 17.35 4.62 17.98
CA ALA A 532 18.72 4.47 17.49
C ALA A 532 18.95 3.04 16.95
N HIS A 533 20.05 2.84 16.22
CA HIS A 533 20.43 1.50 15.79
C HIS A 533 20.56 0.55 16.99
N HIS A 534 20.02 -0.66 16.83
CA HIS A 534 20.00 -1.63 17.91
C HIS A 534 19.86 -3.06 17.38
N VAL A 535 20.10 -4.02 18.26
CA VAL A 535 20.03 -5.45 17.96
C VAL A 535 19.03 -6.13 18.86
N HIS A 536 18.20 -6.99 18.29
CA HIS A 536 17.50 -8.03 19.03
C HIS A 536 18.20 -9.36 18.76
N LEU A 537 18.45 -10.14 19.81
CA LEU A 537 19.18 -11.41 19.70
C LEU A 537 18.30 -12.60 20.03
N SER A 538 18.57 -13.72 19.36
CA SER A 538 18.10 -15.02 19.80
C SER A 538 18.90 -15.52 21.00
N GLN A 539 18.31 -16.34 21.86
CA GLN A 539 19.04 -16.89 23.01
C GLN A 539 20.33 -17.66 22.59
N PRO A 540 20.33 -18.49 21.53
CA PRO A 540 21.57 -19.08 21.01
C PRO A 540 22.65 -18.04 20.65
N ASP A 541 22.26 -16.94 20.00
CA ASP A 541 23.21 -15.90 19.62
C ASP A 541 23.71 -15.08 20.82
N VAL A 542 22.87 -14.90 21.85
CA VAL A 542 23.30 -14.32 23.13
C VAL A 542 24.41 -15.18 23.73
N GLU A 543 24.24 -16.50 23.75
CA GLU A 543 25.23 -17.40 24.32
C GLU A 543 26.53 -17.42 23.51
N GLN A 544 26.45 -17.34 22.19
CA GLN A 544 27.64 -17.30 21.34
C GLN A 544 28.41 -15.96 21.45
N LEU A 545 27.71 -14.85 21.66
CA LEU A 545 28.31 -13.52 21.75
C LEU A 545 28.83 -13.19 23.16
N PHE A 546 28.17 -13.69 24.21
CA PHE A 546 28.43 -13.30 25.60
C PHE A 546 28.83 -14.46 26.52
N GLY A 547 28.69 -15.71 26.10
CA GLY A 547 29.11 -16.91 26.82
C GLY A 547 27.97 -17.91 27.05
N GLU A 548 28.30 -19.20 27.17
CA GLU A 548 27.32 -20.28 27.36
C GLU A 548 26.43 -20.03 28.58
N GLY A 549 25.11 -20.16 28.39
CA GLY A 549 24.09 -19.91 29.43
C GLY A 549 23.85 -18.45 29.80
N HIS A 550 24.49 -17.48 29.12
CA HIS A 550 24.32 -16.05 29.42
C HIS A 550 22.88 -15.58 29.19
N GLN A 551 22.36 -14.79 30.13
CA GLN A 551 21.04 -14.14 30.03
C GLN A 551 21.24 -12.63 29.87
N LEU A 552 20.44 -11.99 29.02
CA LEU A 552 20.53 -10.54 28.79
C LEU A 552 20.28 -9.77 30.10
N THR A 553 21.15 -8.81 30.38
CA THR A 553 21.13 -8.04 31.63
C THR A 553 20.33 -6.74 31.43
N PRO A 554 19.18 -6.54 32.11
CA PRO A 554 18.40 -5.31 31.96
C PRO A 554 19.15 -4.09 32.48
N LEU A 555 19.28 -3.05 31.64
CA LEU A 555 19.88 -1.77 32.00
C LEU A 555 18.80 -0.71 32.28
N ALA A 556 17.83 -0.56 31.37
CA ALA A 556 16.76 0.41 31.49
C ALA A 556 15.49 -0.05 30.75
N PRO A 557 14.29 0.19 31.30
CA PRO A 557 13.05 -0.11 30.60
C PRO A 557 12.91 0.78 29.36
N LEU A 558 12.31 0.22 28.30
CA LEU A 558 11.90 0.98 27.13
C LEU A 558 10.44 1.40 27.27
N SER A 559 9.99 2.26 26.36
CA SER A 559 8.61 2.75 26.28
C SER A 559 7.58 1.64 26.13
N GLN A 560 7.90 0.62 25.32
CA GLN A 560 7.05 -0.54 25.10
C GLN A 560 7.13 -1.50 26.30
N PRO A 561 5.98 -1.87 26.93
CA PRO A 561 5.95 -2.74 28.09
C PRO A 561 6.72 -4.05 27.91
N GLY A 562 7.49 -4.44 28.93
CA GLY A 562 8.29 -5.67 28.94
C GLY A 562 9.57 -5.62 28.08
N GLN A 563 9.80 -4.57 27.30
CA GLN A 563 11.05 -4.39 26.56
C GLN A 563 12.05 -3.56 27.38
N PHE A 564 13.34 -3.86 27.24
CA PHE A 564 14.39 -3.14 27.97
C PHE A 564 15.67 -3.02 27.13
N ALA A 565 16.38 -1.92 27.29
CA ALA A 565 17.76 -1.83 26.85
C ALA A 565 18.63 -2.69 27.77
N CYS A 566 19.58 -3.43 27.20
CA CYS A 566 20.46 -4.31 27.96
C CYS A 566 21.81 -3.64 28.27
N GLU A 567 22.57 -4.14 29.24
CA GLU A 567 23.95 -3.69 29.46
C GLU A 567 24.86 -4.06 28.28
N GLU A 568 24.55 -5.20 27.68
CA GLU A 568 25.22 -5.79 26.54
C GLU A 568 25.22 -4.86 25.33
N ARG A 569 26.35 -4.90 24.62
CA ARG A 569 26.57 -4.21 23.36
C ARG A 569 27.39 -5.10 22.45
N VAL A 570 27.16 -4.95 21.16
CA VAL A 570 27.87 -5.67 20.10
C VAL A 570 28.50 -4.69 19.13
N ARG A 571 29.54 -5.13 18.43
CA ARG A 571 30.02 -4.45 17.23
C ARG A 571 29.29 -5.07 16.04
N LEU A 572 28.79 -4.22 15.15
CA LEU A 572 28.30 -4.62 13.83
C LEU A 572 29.42 -4.46 12.83
N THR A 573 29.72 -5.49 12.03
CA THR A 573 30.76 -5.45 10.99
C THR A 573 30.13 -5.81 9.65
N GLY A 574 30.21 -4.88 8.70
CA GLY A 574 29.79 -5.05 7.31
C GLY A 574 30.98 -5.00 6.34
N PRO A 575 30.73 -5.13 5.02
CA PRO A 575 31.80 -5.21 4.01
C PRO A 575 32.72 -3.98 3.94
N ARG A 576 32.22 -2.80 4.32
CA ARG A 576 32.97 -1.53 4.22
C ARG A 576 33.52 -1.03 5.56
N GLY A 577 32.87 -1.38 6.67
CA GLY A 577 33.20 -0.81 7.97
C GLY A 577 32.41 -1.44 9.11
N SER A 578 32.60 -0.90 10.31
CA SER A 578 31.93 -1.34 11.53
C SER A 578 31.21 -0.21 12.24
N ILE A 579 30.23 -0.58 13.07
CA ILE A 579 29.59 0.29 14.06
C ILE A 579 29.84 -0.32 15.43
N GLU A 580 30.49 0.44 16.29
CA GLU A 580 30.89 0.00 17.63
C GLU A 580 29.77 0.20 18.65
N ARG A 581 29.71 -0.69 19.64
CA ARG A 581 28.89 -0.51 20.85
C ARG A 581 27.39 -0.35 20.56
N VAL A 582 26.87 -1.08 19.57
CA VAL A 582 25.44 -1.14 19.25
C VAL A 582 24.71 -1.85 20.39
N ARG A 583 23.61 -1.25 20.85
CA ARG A 583 22.87 -1.71 22.01
C ARG A 583 22.07 -2.97 21.69
N VAL A 584 22.09 -3.96 22.60
CA VAL A 584 21.16 -5.09 22.57
C VAL A 584 19.88 -4.70 23.31
N LEU A 585 18.71 -5.03 22.73
CA LEU A 585 17.40 -4.87 23.36
C LEU A 585 16.80 -6.23 23.71
N GLY A 586 16.35 -6.34 24.95
CA GLY A 586 15.70 -7.52 25.50
C GLY A 586 14.17 -7.39 25.54
N PRO A 587 13.47 -8.52 25.76
CA PRO A 587 14.02 -9.87 25.97
C PRO A 587 14.57 -10.49 24.69
N ALA A 588 15.29 -11.61 24.84
CA ALA A 588 15.73 -12.40 23.69
C ALA A 588 14.53 -12.84 22.84
N ARG A 589 14.70 -12.88 21.52
CA ARG A 589 13.65 -13.20 20.54
C ARG A 589 13.86 -14.59 19.95
N SER A 590 12.91 -15.05 19.13
CA SER A 590 13.07 -16.30 18.38
C SER A 590 14.11 -16.20 17.26
N GLN A 591 14.41 -15.00 16.79
CA GLN A 591 15.39 -14.73 15.74
C GLN A 591 16.13 -13.43 16.01
N SER A 592 17.43 -13.42 15.66
CA SER A 592 18.25 -12.21 15.72
C SER A 592 17.93 -11.27 14.56
N GLN A 593 17.87 -9.98 14.86
CA GLN A 593 17.69 -8.92 13.86
C GLN A 593 18.40 -7.65 14.29
N ILE A 594 18.72 -6.82 13.31
CA ILE A 594 19.38 -5.54 13.52
C ILE A 594 18.57 -4.46 12.80
N GLU A 595 18.24 -3.42 13.53
CA GLU A 595 17.59 -2.24 12.99
C GLU A 595 18.65 -1.13 12.90
N ILE A 596 18.86 -0.60 11.70
CA ILE A 596 19.85 0.45 11.42
C ILE A 596 19.20 1.59 10.63
N SER A 597 19.82 2.76 10.67
CA SER A 597 19.48 3.87 9.78
C SER A 597 20.09 3.68 8.39
N ARG A 598 19.73 4.53 7.41
CA ARG A 598 20.38 4.50 6.09
C ARG A 598 21.83 4.96 6.18
N THR A 599 22.09 5.95 7.02
CA THR A 599 23.46 6.43 7.31
C THR A 599 24.34 5.29 7.83
N ASP A 600 23.82 4.49 8.75
CA ASP A 600 24.50 3.30 9.28
C ASP A 600 24.76 2.26 8.18
N GLY A 601 23.77 2.02 7.30
CA GLY A 601 23.91 1.12 6.14
C GLY A 601 25.07 1.52 5.23
N TYR A 602 25.20 2.83 4.92
CA TYR A 602 26.32 3.35 4.14
C TYR A 602 27.67 3.14 4.81
N GLN A 603 27.75 3.33 6.13
CA GLN A 603 28.98 3.11 6.92
C GLN A 603 29.39 1.64 6.91
N LEU A 604 28.44 0.73 7.12
CA LEU A 604 28.64 -0.71 7.10
C LEU A 604 28.92 -1.25 5.68
N GLY A 605 28.48 -0.54 4.65
CA GLY A 605 28.55 -1.01 3.26
C GLY A 605 27.47 -2.03 2.93
N ILE A 606 26.32 -1.97 3.61
CA ILE A 606 25.16 -2.81 3.35
C ILE A 606 23.98 -1.95 2.94
N HIS A 607 23.15 -2.48 2.03
CA HIS A 607 21.94 -1.81 1.60
C HIS A 607 20.72 -2.62 2.07
N ALA A 608 20.29 -2.37 3.31
CA ALA A 608 19.13 -3.05 3.89
C ALA A 608 17.81 -2.60 3.23
N PRO A 609 16.78 -3.46 3.15
CA PRO A 609 15.44 -3.04 2.74
C PRO A 609 14.69 -2.39 3.91
N VAL A 610 13.69 -1.54 3.59
CA VAL A 610 12.74 -1.04 4.59
C VAL A 610 11.73 -2.14 4.91
N ARG A 611 11.66 -2.56 6.17
CA ARG A 611 10.85 -3.69 6.63
C ARG A 611 10.25 -3.45 8.01
N MET A 612 9.14 -4.12 8.27
CA MET A 612 8.64 -4.27 9.64
C MET A 612 9.55 -5.21 10.43
N SER A 613 9.76 -4.91 11.72
CA SER A 613 10.46 -5.82 12.64
C SER A 613 9.88 -7.24 12.56
N GLY A 614 10.77 -8.24 12.44
CA GLY A 614 10.45 -9.65 12.22
C GLY A 614 10.30 -10.08 10.76
N ASP A 615 10.32 -9.16 9.79
CA ASP A 615 10.32 -9.50 8.36
C ASP A 615 11.74 -9.51 7.78
N LEU A 616 12.46 -10.62 8.05
CA LEU A 616 13.92 -10.69 7.87
C LEU A 616 14.36 -11.42 6.58
N LYS A 617 13.44 -12.05 5.85
CA LYS A 617 13.80 -12.92 4.74
C LYS A 617 14.41 -12.11 3.58
N GLY A 618 15.58 -12.53 3.11
CA GLY A 618 16.28 -11.89 1.98
C GLY A 618 16.83 -10.51 2.31
N THR A 619 17.06 -10.23 3.59
CA THR A 619 17.81 -9.06 4.06
C THR A 619 19.31 -9.35 4.03
N PRO A 620 20.18 -8.31 3.99
CA PRO A 620 21.63 -8.51 3.93
C PRO A 620 22.19 -9.25 5.15
N ALA A 621 23.26 -10.01 4.90
CA ALA A 621 24.10 -10.60 5.93
C ALA A 621 24.93 -9.54 6.66
N ILE A 622 25.26 -9.81 7.92
CA ILE A 622 26.10 -8.94 8.75
C ILE A 622 26.71 -9.74 9.91
N THR A 623 27.92 -9.37 10.32
CA THR A 623 28.60 -9.99 11.46
C THR A 623 28.36 -9.19 12.73
N LEU A 624 28.06 -9.88 13.83
CA LEU A 624 28.06 -9.33 15.18
C LEU A 624 29.24 -9.87 15.96
N GLU A 625 29.91 -9.00 16.69
CA GLU A 625 31.01 -9.36 17.59
C GLU A 625 30.67 -8.94 19.02
N GLY A 626 30.75 -9.91 19.93
CA GLY A 626 30.60 -9.75 21.37
C GLY A 626 31.90 -10.11 22.10
N PRO A 627 31.94 -9.96 23.43
CA PRO A 627 33.14 -10.23 24.22
C PRO A 627 33.57 -11.71 24.24
N ALA A 628 32.64 -12.65 24.05
CA ALA A 628 32.92 -14.09 24.09
C ALA A 628 33.07 -14.73 22.70
N GLY A 629 32.61 -14.06 21.65
CA GLY A 629 32.63 -14.62 20.30
C GLY A 629 32.00 -13.72 19.25
N GLN A 630 31.79 -14.29 18.06
CA GLN A 630 31.16 -13.62 16.93
C GLN A 630 30.05 -14.51 16.34
N VAL A 631 29.04 -13.87 15.77
CA VAL A 631 27.92 -14.50 15.05
C VAL A 631 27.84 -13.87 13.67
N GLU A 632 27.85 -14.69 12.63
CA GLU A 632 27.55 -14.23 11.27
C GLU A 632 26.07 -14.49 10.99
N LEU A 633 25.28 -13.42 10.87
CA LEU A 633 23.90 -13.53 10.44
C LEU A 633 23.86 -13.61 8.92
N GLU A 634 23.32 -14.70 8.38
CA GLU A 634 23.06 -14.83 6.94
C GLU A 634 22.02 -13.80 6.43
N TYR A 635 21.14 -13.35 7.33
CA TYR A 635 20.12 -12.33 7.10
C TYR A 635 19.72 -11.72 8.46
N GLY A 636 19.21 -10.49 8.47
CA GLY A 636 18.66 -9.87 9.69
C GLY A 636 18.75 -8.35 9.76
N ALA A 637 19.48 -7.70 8.84
CA ALA A 637 19.64 -6.25 8.83
C ALA A 637 18.51 -5.55 8.06
N ILE A 638 17.78 -4.64 8.73
CA ILE A 638 16.66 -3.88 8.14
C ILE A 638 16.80 -2.38 8.41
N TYR A 639 16.23 -1.57 7.51
CA TYR A 639 15.78 -0.23 7.87
C TYR A 639 14.38 -0.37 8.46
N ALA A 640 14.19 0.06 9.71
CA ALA A 640 12.90 -0.08 10.37
C ALA A 640 11.84 0.74 9.63
N GLN A 641 10.75 0.10 9.22
CA GLN A 641 9.60 0.81 8.69
C GLN A 641 8.94 1.59 9.84
N ARG A 642 8.79 2.90 9.68
CA ARG A 642 8.05 3.75 10.63
C ARG A 642 6.66 3.18 10.94
N HIS A 643 6.28 3.16 12.22
CA HIS A 643 5.04 2.53 12.65
C HIS A 643 4.54 3.07 13.97
N ILE A 644 3.24 2.93 14.24
CA ILE A 644 2.62 3.24 15.54
C ILE A 644 2.33 1.93 16.25
N HIS A 645 2.85 1.78 17.45
CA HIS A 645 2.37 0.79 18.42
C HIS A 645 1.15 1.36 19.13
N MET A 646 0.09 0.58 19.30
CA MET A 646 -1.09 1.01 20.04
C MET A 646 -1.84 -0.18 20.66
N THR A 647 -2.59 0.07 21.74
CA THR A 647 -3.49 -0.93 22.31
C THR A 647 -4.77 -1.06 21.47
N PRO A 648 -5.56 -2.14 21.61
CA PRO A 648 -6.89 -2.22 20.98
C PRO A 648 -7.81 -1.06 21.36
N LEU A 649 -7.68 -0.53 22.57
CA LEU A 649 -8.44 0.63 23.03
C LEU A 649 -8.00 1.91 22.32
N ASP A 650 -6.69 2.14 22.20
CA ASP A 650 -6.16 3.29 21.45
C ASP A 650 -6.56 3.23 19.98
N ALA A 651 -6.46 2.05 19.37
CA ALA A 651 -6.89 1.80 18.01
C ALA A 651 -8.38 2.13 17.84
N HIS A 652 -9.23 1.61 18.72
CA HIS A 652 -10.66 1.92 18.72
C HIS A 652 -10.95 3.43 18.87
N ARG A 653 -10.25 4.12 19.79
CA ARG A 653 -10.40 5.56 20.02
C ARG A 653 -9.95 6.41 18.82
N LEU A 654 -8.98 5.92 18.06
CA LEU A 654 -8.45 6.55 16.85
C LEU A 654 -9.15 6.07 15.56
N GLY A 655 -10.16 5.20 15.66
CA GLY A 655 -10.80 4.60 14.49
C GLY A 655 -9.85 3.75 13.63
N LEU A 656 -8.79 3.22 14.22
CA LEU A 656 -7.73 2.43 13.59
C LEU A 656 -7.83 0.94 13.93
N GLN A 657 -7.16 0.12 13.12
CA GLN A 657 -6.94 -1.30 13.36
C GLN A 657 -5.53 -1.76 12.93
N ASN A 658 -5.11 -2.94 13.38
CA ASN A 658 -3.76 -3.45 13.06
C ASN A 658 -3.60 -3.72 11.55
N GLY A 659 -2.46 -3.26 11.04
CA GLY A 659 -2.11 -3.27 9.65
C GLY A 659 -2.57 -2.02 8.89
N ASP A 660 -3.30 -1.10 9.53
CA ASP A 660 -3.56 0.20 8.93
C ASP A 660 -2.25 0.88 8.55
N VAL A 661 -2.28 1.72 7.54
CA VAL A 661 -1.22 2.62 7.15
C VAL A 661 -1.82 4.00 7.18
N VAL A 662 -1.22 4.88 7.96
CA VAL A 662 -1.76 6.19 8.28
C VAL A 662 -0.76 7.29 7.94
N ARG A 663 -1.28 8.49 7.77
CA ARG A 663 -0.51 9.72 7.87
C ARG A 663 -0.54 10.24 9.29
N VAL A 664 0.61 10.71 9.73
CA VAL A 664 0.81 11.26 11.07
C VAL A 664 1.36 12.66 10.93
N ARG A 665 0.65 13.64 11.47
CA ARG A 665 1.02 15.05 11.45
C ARG A 665 1.75 15.40 12.73
N VAL A 666 2.86 16.11 12.61
CA VAL A 666 3.64 16.61 13.74
C VAL A 666 3.54 18.13 13.74
N GLU A 667 3.12 18.67 14.88
CA GLU A 667 2.99 20.12 15.09
C GLU A 667 4.32 20.70 15.56
N GLY A 668 4.78 21.78 14.92
CA GLY A 668 6.07 22.39 15.22
C GLY A 668 6.33 23.65 14.42
N LYS A 669 7.58 24.14 14.40
CA LYS A 669 7.98 25.33 13.59
C LYS A 669 7.77 25.11 12.09
N ARG A 670 7.78 23.86 11.65
CA ARG A 670 7.46 23.42 10.30
C ARG A 670 6.50 22.24 10.43
N GLU A 671 5.25 22.44 10.06
CA GLU A 671 4.25 21.38 10.06
C GLU A 671 4.66 20.31 9.05
N LEU A 672 4.70 19.05 9.51
CA LEU A 672 5.21 17.93 8.71
C LEU A 672 4.27 16.74 8.84
N ILE A 673 4.01 16.07 7.72
CA ILE A 673 3.14 14.89 7.67
C ILE A 673 3.97 13.69 7.23
N PHE A 674 4.10 12.70 8.11
CA PHE A 674 4.68 11.40 7.80
C PHE A 674 3.62 10.51 7.17
N GLY A 675 3.80 10.14 5.91
CA GLY A 675 3.02 9.07 5.29
C GLY A 675 3.63 7.68 5.50
N ASP A 676 2.93 6.66 5.05
CA ASP A 676 3.30 5.24 5.07
C ASP A 676 3.58 4.68 6.48
N VAL A 677 2.93 5.24 7.50
CA VAL A 677 3.11 4.82 8.89
C VAL A 677 2.24 3.60 9.18
N ALA A 678 2.87 2.43 9.38
CA ALA A 678 2.14 1.21 9.69
C ALA A 678 1.57 1.22 11.11
N VAL A 679 0.36 0.71 11.31
CA VAL A 679 -0.29 0.60 12.61
C VAL A 679 -0.16 -0.83 13.10
N ARG A 680 0.34 -0.99 14.33
CA ARG A 680 0.44 -2.27 15.02
C ARG A 680 -0.42 -2.22 16.27
N VAL A 681 -1.40 -3.11 16.34
CA VAL A 681 -2.28 -3.21 17.52
C VAL A 681 -1.94 -4.48 18.26
N SER A 682 -1.64 -4.34 19.55
CA SER A 682 -1.43 -5.44 20.48
C SER A 682 -1.82 -4.97 21.87
N PRO A 683 -2.46 -5.82 22.70
CA PRO A 683 -2.71 -5.47 24.10
C PRO A 683 -1.41 -5.20 24.89
N LYS A 684 -0.26 -5.65 24.38
CA LYS A 684 1.08 -5.46 24.98
C LYS A 684 1.72 -4.12 24.65
N TYR A 685 1.18 -3.37 23.70
CA TYR A 685 1.78 -2.13 23.25
C TYR A 685 1.41 -0.95 24.12
N LYS A 686 2.27 0.07 24.09
CA LYS A 686 1.94 1.43 24.52
C LYS A 686 1.84 2.31 23.28
N LEU A 687 0.88 3.23 23.27
CA LEU A 687 0.70 4.19 22.18
C LEU A 687 2.00 4.97 21.93
N GLU A 688 2.64 4.75 20.79
CA GLU A 688 3.89 5.40 20.42
C GLU A 688 4.15 5.31 18.91
N PHE A 689 4.52 6.43 18.28
CA PHE A 689 4.94 6.52 16.89
C PHE A 689 6.46 6.38 16.78
N HIS A 690 6.93 5.26 16.21
CA HIS A 690 8.34 4.96 16.03
C HIS A 690 8.89 5.53 14.72
N LEU A 691 9.99 6.27 14.84
CA LEU A 691 10.82 6.78 13.76
C LEU A 691 12.26 6.30 13.92
N ASP A 692 12.95 6.10 12.79
CA ASP A 692 14.40 5.92 12.83
C ASP A 692 15.12 7.27 13.04
N THR A 693 16.43 7.19 13.34
CA THR A 693 17.24 8.38 13.65
C THR A 693 17.42 9.33 12.45
N ASP A 694 17.53 8.80 11.22
CA ASP A 694 17.65 9.65 10.03
C ASP A 694 16.34 10.40 9.76
N GLU A 695 15.19 9.72 9.92
CA GLU A 695 13.87 10.30 9.76
C GLU A 695 13.59 11.39 10.80
N ALA A 696 13.92 11.13 12.07
CA ALA A 696 13.76 12.09 13.15
C ALA A 696 14.65 13.32 12.95
N ASN A 697 15.93 13.12 12.62
CA ASN A 697 16.86 14.23 12.35
C ASN A 697 16.43 15.09 11.16
N ALA A 698 15.96 14.45 10.08
CA ALA A 698 15.48 15.17 8.89
C ALA A 698 14.23 16.01 9.17
N ALA A 699 13.44 15.63 10.17
CA ALA A 699 12.24 16.34 10.61
C ALA A 699 12.46 17.24 11.84
N GLU A 700 13.69 17.29 12.39
CA GLU A 700 14.03 18.00 13.63
C GLU A 700 13.17 17.55 14.83
N LEU A 701 13.00 16.24 15.00
CA LEU A 701 12.17 15.62 16.05
C LEU A 701 13.00 14.85 17.08
N ASP A 702 12.54 14.90 18.33
CA ASP A 702 13.11 14.19 19.48
C ASP A 702 12.10 13.20 20.09
N THR A 703 12.63 12.19 20.80
CA THR A 703 11.79 11.28 21.59
C THR A 703 10.99 12.07 22.64
N GLY A 704 9.67 11.87 22.64
CA GLY A 704 8.73 12.58 23.51
C GLY A 704 7.96 13.70 22.83
N ASP A 705 8.36 14.09 21.60
CA ASP A 705 7.53 14.96 20.77
C ASP A 705 6.17 14.32 20.49
N ILE A 706 5.19 15.15 20.14
CA ILE A 706 3.81 14.71 19.95
C ILE A 706 3.42 14.78 18.50
N ALA A 707 2.82 13.69 18.03
CA ALA A 707 2.19 13.62 16.74
C ALA A 707 0.67 13.38 16.88
N TYR A 708 -0.04 13.61 15.80
CA TYR A 708 -1.48 13.41 15.71
C TYR A 708 -1.81 12.59 14.49
N LEU A 709 -2.84 11.75 14.58
CA LEU A 709 -3.38 11.13 13.38
C LEU A 709 -3.88 12.22 12.43
N ASP A 710 -3.36 12.23 11.22
CA ASP A 710 -3.79 13.14 10.15
C ASP A 710 -4.90 12.51 9.32
N SER A 711 -4.58 11.36 8.72
CA SER A 711 -5.47 10.62 7.84
C SER A 711 -5.11 9.14 7.78
N ILE A 712 -6.06 8.29 7.41
CA ILE A 712 -5.79 6.87 7.13
C ILE A 712 -5.51 6.75 5.63
N GLN A 713 -4.37 6.16 5.25
CA GLN A 713 -4.00 5.95 3.83
C GLN A 713 -4.45 4.58 3.33
N LYS A 714 -4.44 3.58 4.21
CA LYS A 714 -4.81 2.22 3.90
C LYS A 714 -5.27 1.54 5.18
N GLN A 715 -6.52 1.15 5.28
CA GLN A 715 -6.97 0.19 6.28
C GLN A 715 -6.25 -1.14 6.05
N GLY A 716 -5.57 -1.62 7.06
CA GLY A 716 -5.14 -3.00 7.16
C GLY A 716 -6.35 -3.83 7.46
N ARG A 717 -6.39 -5.05 6.95
CA ARG A 717 -7.34 -6.03 7.45
C ARG A 717 -6.65 -6.77 8.59
N GLN A 718 -7.10 -6.51 9.80
CA GLN A 718 -6.66 -7.26 10.98
C GLN A 718 -6.92 -8.76 10.73
N ARG A 719 -5.87 -9.57 10.90
CA ARG A 719 -6.10 -10.93 11.38
C ARG A 719 -6.56 -10.76 12.81
#